data_AF-A0A9P4HX76-F1
#
_entry.id   AF-A0A9P4HX76-F1
#
_cell.length_a   1.000
_cell.length_b   1.000
_cell.length_c   1.000
_cell.angle_alpha   90.00
_cell.angle_beta   90.00
_cell.angle_gamma   90.00
#
_symmetry.space_group_name_H-M   'P 1'
#
loop_
_entity.id
_entity.type
_entity.pdbx_description
1 polymer ?
#
loop_
_entity_poly.entity_id
_entity_poly.type
_entity_poly.pdbx_seq_one_letter_code
_entity_poly.pdbx_strand_id
1 'polypeptide(L)'
;MPKENRKRGRRDERKKRKLENADEDHQSKRYKAEEQPDFMPLPEENGACDTETTRAMVAQPAPADLPFYGMLDEEEQEYFKRADEMLELNQFEDAEARDLFLANVYREADGKELKIANSQSCSRLMERLIQLSNASQLKALFQKFSGHFLNLVQHRFASHCCEALFIRSAPVVTQEVISPPQDQYIDPQDVQVSMENLFLYAINELEGNLGYLMTDRFASHTIRVLLIVLAGQPLARSSHRSLLQSKRKEKISAPGAEQANEMLLDQRAVPESFLEAMQKMIDGSIAGLDTTYLRALASHPTGNPVLQLLVQLELTRFGKQRAKDENSIIRRLLPDDPITEGTESASFINGLTYDPVGSRLLEAIIEHAPGKMFKALFKEFFRERVGSLARNEVAGYVAAKVLERLSKEDLQEAMNQLLPQIPALVERNRTAIIRTLIERCAARSVDTGPLAKQLQTAYGGPNGFDIARLLKLGETTPDEKVKPDGQSKTGQSNPDKLHGSLLAQTMLNVPGALSGLIFESLARVGTPLALNMARSSTASRTLQGALTSPSATIIFRRKVIQQLYGHVGELALDPSASHVIDAVWEGTAGLAFIRERIAEELAENEAALRESHVGRKVWRNWKMDLYKRRRADWVAQSRASAGTDAFVPFPDGAASGQKKKSGIELARQRHAAARKMKDRAAAAAGKAAYLQQLIIPFIRQADADASQKGSGRGLAIDGGGPRTALVEHHPPQKLEPLLDLKLPAIGLGKDGLLHLVQRVLQYSVNTWDQGFLDKLYSSTNAVGLVSELILATLNTNVHVYQVSPALTLIEKHTSKQLAALFGYTGAHAGGISQPGGSASNSSSLVIARNTLFPETKDGGIGGRRFVLFTSAHGHYSLEKAAQMFGFGSKAVRGVPVDDAGRLRAEELDRLVKESKDAGETPFYVNATAGTTVMGSFDPIDEMADVCERHGLWLHVDGSWGGPVAFNERLRKERLRGVHRADSIAVTPHKMLGVPVTCSFLLGKDMRQFWKAMTLPAGYLFHNTDANAEIYDLADLTPQCGRKGDALKLFLSWNYYGTAGFSEMLDRAFSTADYLLDLLSASSNIVLVSKKPLPCLQVCFYWAKNGKLDADADTNGARTAEMARRLVPRGWMVDYAPGEQGKFFRVVVNAGTMRSTVEGLLKAIEEVGHEVLAGQA
;
A
#
# COMPACT_ATOMS: atom_id res chain seq x y z
N MET A 1 -55.84 40.50 -14.15
CA MET A 1 -56.06 41.65 -15.07
C MET A 1 -55.40 42.88 -14.45
N PRO A 2 -54.82 43.79 -15.24
CA PRO A 2 -55.34 44.19 -16.55
C PRO A 2 -54.74 43.41 -17.73
N LYS A 3 -55.64 42.61 -18.29
CA LYS A 3 -55.83 42.07 -19.65
C LYS A 3 -54.58 41.71 -20.47
N GLU A 4 -54.24 40.43 -20.65
CA GLU A 4 -54.91 39.40 -21.49
C GLU A 4 -55.06 39.77 -22.98
N ASN A 5 -54.43 38.98 -23.84
CA ASN A 5 -55.12 38.04 -24.76
C ASN A 5 -54.07 37.07 -25.37
N ARG A 6 -53.96 35.80 -24.95
CA ARG A 6 -54.72 34.63 -25.45
C ARG A 6 -54.69 34.53 -26.99
N LYS A 7 -54.32 33.42 -27.65
CA LYS A 7 -54.65 32.01 -27.35
C LYS A 7 -53.93 31.04 -28.29
N ARG A 8 -53.59 29.86 -27.73
CA ARG A 8 -53.73 28.47 -28.27
C ARG A 8 -53.04 28.06 -29.59
N GLY A 9 -52.16 27.05 -29.48
CA GLY A 9 -52.61 25.64 -29.48
C GLY A 9 -51.96 24.67 -30.49
N ARG A 10 -51.30 23.64 -29.91
CA ARG A 10 -51.08 22.22 -30.36
C ARG A 10 -50.38 21.95 -31.71
N ARG A 11 -49.23 21.26 -31.72
CA ARG A 11 -48.89 19.83 -31.45
C ARG A 11 -49.08 18.93 -32.69
N ASP A 12 -48.02 18.15 -32.91
CA ASP A 12 -47.94 16.84 -33.57
C ASP A 12 -47.43 16.74 -35.02
N GLU A 13 -46.18 16.25 -35.08
CA GLU A 13 -45.73 15.05 -35.80
C GLU A 13 -45.61 15.01 -37.33
N ARG A 14 -44.57 14.26 -37.72
CA ARG A 14 -44.34 13.62 -39.03
C ARG A 14 -43.92 14.54 -40.19
N LYS A 15 -42.62 14.53 -40.47
CA LYS A 15 -42.12 14.02 -41.77
C LYS A 15 -40.64 13.63 -41.71
N LYS A 16 -40.43 12.34 -41.50
CA LYS A 16 -39.26 11.59 -41.97
C LYS A 16 -39.47 11.32 -43.46
N ARG A 17 -38.41 11.49 -44.27
CA ARG A 17 -38.19 10.91 -45.62
C ARG A 17 -39.08 11.38 -46.77
N LYS A 18 -38.45 12.03 -47.76
CA LYS A 18 -38.14 11.42 -49.08
C LYS A 18 -37.51 12.45 -50.01
N LEU A 19 -36.28 12.18 -50.46
CA LEU A 19 -35.95 11.94 -51.88
C LEU A 19 -34.43 11.68 -52.01
N GLU A 20 -34.04 10.41 -51.87
CA GLU A 20 -33.43 9.54 -52.93
C GLU A 20 -33.40 10.23 -54.32
N ASN A 21 -32.37 10.22 -55.18
CA ASN A 21 -31.33 9.25 -55.55
C ASN A 21 -30.23 9.98 -56.34
N ALA A 22 -28.98 9.49 -56.26
CA ALA A 22 -28.07 9.39 -57.39
C ALA A 22 -27.02 8.32 -57.05
N ASP A 23 -27.21 7.14 -57.63
CA ASP A 23 -26.37 5.96 -57.55
C ASP A 23 -25.31 5.93 -58.68
N GLU A 24 -24.31 5.07 -58.44
CA GLU A 24 -23.50 4.28 -59.38
C GLU A 24 -22.13 4.78 -59.92
N ASP A 25 -21.10 4.13 -59.35
CA ASP A 25 -20.03 3.33 -59.97
C ASP A 25 -18.92 3.96 -60.85
N HIS A 26 -17.67 3.82 -60.37
CA HIS A 26 -16.68 2.94 -61.01
C HIS A 26 -15.47 2.59 -60.12
N GLN A 27 -15.10 1.30 -60.18
CA GLN A 27 -14.11 0.58 -59.38
C GLN A 27 -12.64 0.72 -59.86
N SER A 28 -11.73 0.84 -58.88
CA SER A 28 -10.49 0.04 -58.67
C SER A 28 -9.29 0.11 -59.65
N LYS A 29 -8.08 0.54 -59.19
CA LYS A 29 -6.98 -0.33 -58.65
C LYS A 29 -5.59 0.36 -58.59
N ARG A 30 -4.96 0.17 -57.41
CA ARG A 30 -3.52 -0.08 -57.07
C ARG A 30 -2.59 1.03 -56.51
N TYR A 31 -2.39 0.93 -55.18
CA TYR A 31 -1.16 1.00 -54.34
C TYR A 31 -0.14 2.15 -54.50
N LYS A 32 0.02 2.99 -53.46
CA LYS A 32 1.15 2.96 -52.49
C LYS A 32 1.03 4.01 -51.36
N ALA A 33 1.28 3.53 -50.13
CA ALA A 33 1.86 4.17 -48.93
C ALA A 33 1.28 5.51 -48.38
N GLU A 34 0.44 5.38 -47.35
CA GLU A 34 0.23 6.40 -46.30
C GLU A 34 1.21 6.15 -45.14
N GLU A 35 1.91 7.20 -44.69
CA GLU A 35 2.54 7.27 -43.38
C GLU A 35 1.51 7.82 -42.38
N GLN A 36 0.94 6.94 -41.56
CA GLN A 36 0.21 7.32 -40.35
C GLN A 36 1.15 7.14 -39.15
N PRO A 37 1.35 8.15 -38.28
CA PRO A 37 2.10 7.98 -37.05
C PRO A 37 1.25 7.25 -36.00
N ASP A 38 1.74 6.06 -35.65
CA ASP A 38 1.30 5.19 -34.56
C ASP A 38 1.14 5.92 -33.23
N PHE A 39 -0.08 5.83 -32.69
CA PHE A 39 -0.40 6.18 -31.31
C PHE A 39 -0.21 4.92 -30.45
N MET A 40 0.94 4.81 -29.78
CA MET A 40 1.15 3.79 -28.74
C MET A 40 0.49 4.23 -27.41
N PRO A 41 -0.42 3.44 -26.83
CA PRO A 41 -0.72 3.52 -25.39
C PRO A 41 0.46 2.93 -24.59
N LEU A 42 0.81 3.58 -23.47
CA LEU A 42 1.84 3.14 -22.49
C LEU A 42 1.18 3.07 -21.10
N PRO A 43 1.65 2.22 -20.17
CA PRO A 43 1.04 0.93 -19.88
C PRO A 43 0.34 0.87 -18.50
N GLU A 44 -0.68 0.01 -18.41
CA GLU A 44 -1.24 -0.48 -17.15
C GLU A 44 -0.17 -1.28 -16.37
N GLU A 45 -0.08 -1.08 -15.05
CA GLU A 45 0.70 -1.93 -14.15
C GLU A 45 0.09 -3.34 -14.09
N ASN A 46 0.48 -4.20 -15.03
CA ASN A 46 0.25 -5.64 -14.95
C ASN A 46 1.42 -6.31 -14.24
N GLY A 47 1.24 -6.59 -12.96
CA GLY A 47 1.78 -7.80 -12.35
C GLY A 47 0.93 -8.99 -12.81
N ALA A 48 1.30 -9.55 -13.97
CA ALA A 48 0.96 -10.87 -14.52
C ALA A 48 -0.26 -11.62 -13.93
N CYS A 49 -1.41 -11.39 -14.53
CA CYS A 49 -2.27 -12.46 -15.09
C CYS A 49 -3.08 -11.80 -16.21
N ASP A 50 -3.02 -12.33 -17.43
CA ASP A 50 -3.69 -11.78 -18.62
C ASP A 50 -5.20 -11.55 -18.36
N THR A 51 -5.58 -10.31 -18.03
CA THR A 51 -6.98 -9.89 -17.84
C THR A 51 -7.58 -9.23 -19.09
N GLU A 52 -6.77 -8.84 -20.08
CA GLU A 52 -7.30 -8.25 -21.32
C GLU A 52 -7.93 -9.31 -22.24
N THR A 53 -7.39 -10.53 -22.28
CA THR A 53 -7.92 -11.62 -23.12
C THR A 53 -9.28 -12.14 -22.61
N THR A 54 -9.61 -11.93 -21.34
CA THR A 54 -10.91 -12.34 -20.76
C THR A 54 -11.96 -11.24 -20.82
N ARG A 55 -11.56 -9.96 -20.89
CA ARG A 55 -12.49 -8.82 -20.94
C ARG A 55 -13.29 -8.75 -22.24
N ALA A 56 -12.80 -9.40 -23.30
CA ALA A 56 -13.41 -9.42 -24.62
C ALA A 56 -14.47 -10.53 -24.84
N MET A 57 -14.64 -11.49 -23.91
CA MET A 57 -15.40 -12.73 -24.20
C MET A 57 -16.72 -12.89 -23.45
N VAL A 58 -17.01 -12.06 -22.44
CA VAL A 58 -18.41 -11.83 -22.02
C VAL A 58 -18.81 -10.51 -22.63
N ALA A 59 -19.81 -10.54 -23.51
CA ALA A 59 -20.48 -9.34 -23.97
C ALA A 59 -21.01 -8.61 -22.74
N GLN A 60 -20.22 -7.69 -22.18
CA GLN A 60 -20.72 -6.73 -21.23
C GLN A 60 -21.80 -5.95 -21.99
N PRO A 61 -23.07 -5.96 -21.55
CA PRO A 61 -23.97 -4.92 -22.00
C PRO A 61 -23.26 -3.60 -21.71
N ALA A 62 -23.18 -2.71 -22.70
CA ALA A 62 -22.63 -1.37 -22.51
C ALA A 62 -23.14 -0.81 -21.17
N PRO A 63 -22.30 -0.18 -20.34
CA PRO A 63 -22.69 0.22 -18.99
C PRO A 63 -23.97 1.05 -19.10
N ALA A 64 -25.10 0.44 -18.73
CA ALA A 64 -26.33 1.17 -18.54
C ALA A 64 -26.02 2.12 -17.40
N ASP A 65 -26.21 3.42 -17.63
CA ASP A 65 -26.02 4.43 -16.58
C ASP A 65 -26.73 3.94 -15.31
N LEU A 66 -25.95 3.68 -14.25
CA LEU A 66 -26.52 3.25 -12.98
C LEU A 66 -27.57 4.30 -12.58
N PRO A 67 -28.82 3.88 -12.28
CA PRO A 67 -29.89 4.82 -12.00
C PRO A 67 -29.51 5.73 -10.83
N PHE A 68 -29.68 7.03 -11.05
CA PHE A 68 -29.46 8.04 -10.04
C PHE A 68 -30.71 8.18 -9.16
N TYR A 69 -30.58 7.82 -7.89
CA TYR A 69 -31.69 7.84 -6.91
C TYR A 69 -31.91 9.22 -6.27
N GLY A 70 -31.18 10.25 -6.71
CA GLY A 70 -31.19 11.59 -6.12
C GLY A 70 -30.12 11.79 -5.04
N MET A 71 -29.84 13.05 -4.71
CA MET A 71 -28.98 13.43 -3.58
C MET A 71 -29.84 13.76 -2.36
N LEU A 72 -29.24 13.56 -1.19
CA LEU A 72 -29.69 14.20 0.05
C LEU A 72 -29.34 15.69 -0.04
N ASP A 73 -30.22 16.56 0.42
CA ASP A 73 -29.86 17.97 0.61
C ASP A 73 -28.91 18.16 1.81
N GLU A 74 -28.38 19.36 2.00
CA GLU A 74 -27.39 19.64 3.04
C GLU A 74 -27.94 19.41 4.46
N GLU A 75 -29.21 19.73 4.70
CA GLU A 75 -29.86 19.56 6.01
C GLU A 75 -30.09 18.06 6.31
N GLU A 76 -30.59 17.31 5.32
CA GLU A 76 -30.76 15.86 5.39
C GLU A 76 -29.42 15.15 5.61
N GLN A 77 -28.38 15.55 4.87
CA GLN A 77 -27.05 14.95 4.97
C GLN A 77 -26.43 15.20 6.35
N GLU A 78 -26.57 16.41 6.90
CA GLU A 78 -26.08 16.73 8.24
C GLU A 78 -26.86 15.98 9.32
N TYR A 79 -28.19 15.91 9.21
CA TYR A 79 -29.04 15.16 10.14
C TYR A 79 -28.62 13.68 10.21
N PHE A 80 -28.52 13.00 9.08
CA PHE A 80 -28.17 11.57 9.04
C PHE A 80 -26.73 11.32 9.49
N LYS A 81 -25.80 12.23 9.21
CA LYS A 81 -24.42 12.12 9.72
C LYS A 81 -24.36 12.21 11.25
N ARG A 82 -25.07 13.18 11.85
CA ARG A 82 -25.15 13.31 13.32
C ARG A 82 -25.84 12.10 13.95
N ALA A 83 -26.89 11.59 13.31
CA ALA A 83 -27.56 10.37 13.76
C ALA A 83 -26.62 9.16 13.76
N ASP A 84 -25.75 9.04 12.75
CA ASP A 84 -24.75 7.98 12.67
C ASP A 84 -23.74 8.03 13.81
N GLU A 85 -23.19 9.23 14.08
CA GLU A 85 -22.24 9.48 15.17
C GLU A 85 -22.84 9.16 16.55
N MET A 86 -24.11 9.56 16.78
CA MET A 86 -24.79 9.30 18.04
C MET A 86 -25.05 7.80 18.27
N LEU A 87 -25.46 7.08 17.22
CA LEU A 87 -25.63 5.62 17.28
C LEU A 87 -24.31 4.88 17.44
N GLU A 88 -23.22 5.39 16.88
CA GLU A 88 -21.88 4.82 17.05
C GLU A 88 -21.36 4.95 18.48
N LEU A 89 -21.52 6.13 19.09
CA LEU A 89 -21.09 6.40 20.45
C LEU A 89 -21.98 5.72 21.51
N ASN A 90 -23.21 5.35 21.14
CA ASN A 90 -24.21 4.70 22.00
C ASN A 90 -24.40 5.43 23.36
N GLN A 91 -24.44 6.76 23.34
CA GLN A 91 -24.60 7.63 24.52
C GLN A 91 -26.08 7.90 24.81
N PHE A 92 -26.88 6.83 24.99
CA PHE A 92 -28.28 6.95 25.40
C PHE A 92 -28.42 6.70 26.90
N GLU A 93 -29.36 7.39 27.55
CA GLU A 93 -29.62 7.24 29.00
C GLU A 93 -30.09 5.82 29.33
N ASP A 94 -30.95 5.25 28.49
CA ASP A 94 -31.45 3.89 28.56
C ASP A 94 -31.78 3.32 27.16
N ALA A 95 -32.25 2.07 27.12
CA ALA A 95 -32.63 1.40 25.88
C ALA A 95 -33.91 2.00 25.23
N GLU A 96 -34.84 2.53 26.05
CA GLU A 96 -36.08 3.12 25.56
C GLU A 96 -35.82 4.43 24.81
N ALA A 97 -34.92 5.27 25.32
CA ALA A 97 -34.46 6.50 24.68
C ALA A 97 -33.79 6.23 23.34
N ARG A 98 -33.01 5.15 23.24
CA ARG A 98 -32.40 4.71 21.97
C ARG A 98 -33.45 4.25 20.97
N ASP A 99 -34.45 3.49 21.41
CA ASP A 99 -35.51 2.98 20.53
C ASP A 99 -36.40 4.12 20.01
N LEU A 100 -36.70 5.11 20.85
CA LEU A 100 -37.40 6.34 20.45
C LEU A 100 -36.58 7.15 19.44
N PHE A 101 -35.27 7.25 19.65
CA PHE A 101 -34.37 7.92 18.70
C PHE A 101 -34.35 7.19 17.35
N LEU A 102 -34.22 5.86 17.35
CA LEU A 102 -34.28 5.05 16.14
C LEU A 102 -35.60 5.25 15.39
N ALA A 103 -36.74 5.28 16.08
CA ALA A 103 -38.04 5.55 15.46
C ALA A 103 -38.09 6.90 14.74
N ASN A 104 -37.49 7.94 15.32
CA ASN A 104 -37.38 9.27 14.68
C ASN A 104 -36.48 9.24 13.44
N VAL A 105 -35.37 8.50 13.49
CA VAL A 105 -34.47 8.33 12.34
C VAL A 105 -35.17 7.57 11.20
N TYR A 106 -35.92 6.51 11.51
CA TYR A 106 -36.73 5.79 10.51
C TYR A 106 -37.79 6.69 9.86
N ARG A 107 -38.45 7.54 10.66
CA ARG A 107 -39.45 8.48 10.14
C ARG A 107 -38.83 9.49 9.17
N GLU A 108 -37.63 9.98 9.47
CA GLU A 108 -36.92 10.93 8.60
C GLU A 108 -36.35 10.24 7.34
N ALA A 109 -36.00 8.96 7.45
CA ALA A 109 -35.48 8.16 6.34
C ALA A 109 -36.55 7.69 5.33
N ASP A 110 -37.84 7.74 5.69
CA ASP A 110 -38.93 7.26 4.83
C ASP A 110 -38.98 8.01 3.50
N GLY A 111 -38.86 7.26 2.40
CA GLY A 111 -38.80 7.79 1.03
C GLY A 111 -37.41 8.28 0.60
N LYS A 112 -36.40 8.21 1.48
CA LYS A 112 -35.00 8.63 1.23
C LYS A 112 -34.02 7.46 1.33
N GLU A 113 -34.50 6.24 1.54
CA GLU A 113 -33.69 5.06 1.86
C GLU A 113 -32.66 4.77 0.75
N LEU A 114 -33.08 4.83 -0.51
CA LEU A 114 -32.19 4.64 -1.66
C LEU A 114 -31.13 5.74 -1.77
N LYS A 115 -31.47 7.00 -1.43
CA LYS A 115 -30.51 8.11 -1.41
C LYS A 115 -29.47 7.91 -0.31
N ILE A 116 -29.91 7.50 0.88
CA ILE A 116 -29.04 7.23 2.03
C ILE A 116 -28.09 6.07 1.70
N ALA A 117 -28.61 4.97 1.15
CA ALA A 117 -27.82 3.79 0.78
C ALA A 117 -26.77 4.07 -0.32
N ASN A 118 -27.07 4.99 -1.24
CA ASN A 118 -26.15 5.40 -2.30
C ASN A 118 -25.25 6.59 -1.92
N SER A 119 -25.39 7.15 -0.72
CA SER A 119 -24.57 8.27 -0.25
C SER A 119 -23.24 7.80 0.35
N GLN A 120 -22.15 8.49 -0.02
CA GLN A 120 -20.82 8.25 0.57
C GLN A 120 -20.79 8.50 2.08
N SER A 121 -21.49 9.54 2.56
CA SER A 121 -21.46 9.93 3.96
C SER A 121 -22.48 9.15 4.80
N CYS A 122 -23.61 8.74 4.22
CA CYS A 122 -24.75 8.23 4.97
C CYS A 122 -25.02 6.73 4.76
N SER A 123 -24.36 6.04 3.81
CA SER A 123 -24.51 4.58 3.64
C SER A 123 -24.15 3.78 4.90
N ARG A 124 -23.21 4.28 5.71
CA ARG A 124 -22.83 3.72 7.00
C ARG A 124 -23.98 3.74 8.01
N LEU A 125 -24.73 4.85 8.05
CA LEU A 125 -25.96 4.94 8.84
C LEU A 125 -26.94 3.87 8.40
N MET A 126 -27.15 3.69 7.09
CA MET A 126 -28.07 2.65 6.59
C MET A 126 -27.63 1.25 7.04
N GLU A 127 -26.35 0.91 6.94
CA GLU A 127 -25.84 -0.38 7.47
C GLU A 127 -26.09 -0.53 8.98
N ARG A 128 -25.92 0.55 9.75
CA ARG A 128 -26.15 0.56 11.21
C ARG A 128 -27.64 0.47 11.57
N LEU A 129 -28.51 1.14 10.81
CA LEU A 129 -29.97 1.04 10.95
C LEU A 129 -30.44 -0.39 10.68
N ILE A 130 -29.93 -1.03 9.63
CA ILE A 130 -30.18 -2.45 9.32
C ILE A 130 -29.72 -3.37 10.46
N GLN A 131 -28.57 -3.08 11.08
CA GLN A 131 -28.11 -3.86 12.24
C GLN A 131 -29.00 -3.68 13.47
N LEU A 132 -29.65 -2.54 13.64
CA LEU A 132 -30.49 -2.25 14.80
C LEU A 132 -31.98 -2.53 14.56
N SER A 133 -32.41 -2.87 13.34
CA SER A 133 -33.84 -3.07 13.06
C SER A 133 -34.40 -4.40 13.57
N ASN A 134 -35.69 -4.36 13.92
CA ASN A 134 -36.50 -5.55 14.17
C ASN A 134 -37.02 -6.17 12.85
N ALA A 135 -37.71 -7.31 12.94
CA ALA A 135 -38.20 -8.06 11.78
C ALA A 135 -39.11 -7.22 10.87
N SER A 136 -40.02 -6.41 11.43
CA SER A 136 -40.94 -5.58 10.65
C SER A 136 -40.23 -4.45 9.91
N GLN A 137 -39.27 -3.79 10.56
CA GLN A 137 -38.44 -2.74 9.95
C GLN A 137 -37.53 -3.31 8.84
N LEU A 138 -36.97 -4.51 9.04
CA LEU A 138 -36.19 -5.20 8.01
C LEU A 138 -37.05 -5.49 6.78
N LYS A 139 -38.29 -5.98 6.95
CA LYS A 139 -39.22 -6.21 5.83
C LYS A 139 -39.51 -4.92 5.07
N ALA A 140 -39.78 -3.82 5.77
CA ALA A 140 -40.02 -2.51 5.16
C ALA A 140 -38.80 -2.02 4.36
N LEU A 141 -37.60 -2.05 4.93
CA LEU A 141 -36.37 -1.68 4.22
C LEU A 141 -36.12 -2.57 3.00
N PHE A 142 -36.37 -3.87 3.12
CA PHE A 142 -36.21 -4.81 2.01
C PHE A 142 -37.19 -4.47 0.87
N GLN A 143 -38.46 -4.20 1.19
CA GLN A 143 -39.45 -3.76 0.21
C GLN A 143 -39.07 -2.44 -0.49
N LYS A 144 -38.45 -1.50 0.22
CA LYS A 144 -37.95 -0.23 -0.38
C LYS A 144 -36.78 -0.46 -1.35
N PHE A 145 -36.01 -1.53 -1.15
CA PHE A 145 -34.88 -1.90 -2.03
C PHE A 145 -35.32 -2.77 -3.22
N SER A 146 -36.46 -3.45 -3.10
CA SER A 146 -37.07 -4.24 -4.17
C SER A 146 -37.32 -3.38 -5.42
N GLY A 147 -37.02 -3.94 -6.59
CA GLY A 147 -37.04 -3.29 -7.90
C GLY A 147 -35.73 -2.58 -8.26
N HIS A 148 -34.77 -2.56 -7.34
CA HIS A 148 -33.50 -1.86 -7.49
C HIS A 148 -32.27 -2.72 -7.20
N PHE A 149 -32.43 -3.99 -6.81
CA PHE A 149 -31.32 -4.83 -6.35
C PHE A 149 -30.23 -4.96 -7.42
N LEU A 150 -30.60 -5.14 -8.69
CA LEU A 150 -29.63 -5.23 -9.79
C LEU A 150 -28.63 -4.05 -9.80
N ASN A 151 -29.10 -2.84 -9.51
CA ASN A 151 -28.27 -1.64 -9.52
C ASN A 151 -27.57 -1.42 -8.18
N LEU A 152 -28.27 -1.66 -7.07
CA LEU A 152 -27.72 -1.46 -5.72
C LEU A 152 -26.53 -2.40 -5.44
N VAL A 153 -26.60 -3.66 -5.89
CA VAL A 153 -25.48 -4.61 -5.70
C VAL A 153 -24.23 -4.23 -6.50
N GLN A 154 -24.37 -3.48 -7.59
CA GLN A 154 -23.27 -2.97 -8.40
C GLN A 154 -22.73 -1.61 -7.90
N HIS A 155 -23.40 -0.99 -6.93
CA HIS A 155 -23.01 0.33 -6.45
C HIS A 155 -21.94 0.26 -5.34
N ARG A 156 -20.98 1.18 -5.37
CA ARG A 156 -19.80 1.18 -4.47
C ARG A 156 -20.12 1.30 -2.98
N PHE A 157 -21.30 1.82 -2.62
CA PHE A 157 -21.75 1.98 -1.25
C PHE A 157 -22.97 1.12 -0.94
N ALA A 158 -23.97 1.12 -1.84
CA ALA A 158 -25.23 0.45 -1.58
C ALA A 158 -25.09 -1.08 -1.59
N SER A 159 -24.08 -1.62 -2.26
CA SER A 159 -23.76 -3.05 -2.20
C SER A 159 -23.50 -3.52 -0.75
N HIS A 160 -22.84 -2.70 0.07
CA HIS A 160 -22.63 -2.99 1.49
C HIS A 160 -23.92 -2.96 2.30
N CYS A 161 -24.84 -2.03 1.99
CA CYS A 161 -26.17 -2.02 2.58
C CYS A 161 -26.97 -3.29 2.19
N CYS A 162 -26.88 -3.75 0.94
CA CYS A 162 -27.51 -5.00 0.51
C CYS A 162 -26.93 -6.22 1.23
N GLU A 163 -25.59 -6.29 1.40
CA GLU A 163 -24.96 -7.35 2.19
C GLU A 163 -25.49 -7.36 3.63
N ALA A 164 -25.54 -6.21 4.29
CA ALA A 164 -26.04 -6.07 5.65
C ALA A 164 -27.52 -6.50 5.75
N LEU A 165 -28.33 -6.06 4.80
CA LEU A 165 -29.76 -6.38 4.73
C LEU A 165 -29.98 -7.89 4.57
N PHE A 166 -29.28 -8.54 3.63
CA PHE A 166 -29.41 -9.99 3.44
C PHE A 166 -28.95 -10.78 4.66
N ILE A 167 -27.86 -10.37 5.31
CA ILE A 167 -27.35 -11.04 6.52
C ILE A 167 -28.34 -10.91 7.69
N ARG A 168 -28.88 -9.71 7.93
CA ARG A 168 -29.78 -9.44 9.07
C ARG A 168 -31.20 -9.96 8.85
N SER A 169 -31.66 -10.04 7.61
CA SER A 169 -32.96 -10.63 7.27
C SER A 169 -32.95 -12.16 7.28
N ALA A 170 -31.78 -12.81 7.21
CA ALA A 170 -31.69 -14.26 7.13
C ALA A 170 -32.30 -14.99 8.35
N PRO A 171 -32.02 -14.61 9.61
CA PRO A 171 -32.65 -15.23 10.78
C PRO A 171 -34.16 -15.08 10.83
N VAL A 172 -34.72 -14.00 10.26
CA VAL A 172 -36.18 -13.78 10.20
C VAL A 172 -36.86 -14.86 9.38
N VAL A 173 -36.28 -15.24 8.23
CA VAL A 173 -36.78 -16.38 7.42
C VAL A 173 -36.80 -17.66 8.25
N THR A 174 -35.73 -17.94 9.00
CA THR A 174 -35.65 -19.13 9.84
C THR A 174 -36.71 -19.11 10.95
N GLN A 175 -36.98 -17.94 11.55
CA GLN A 175 -38.05 -17.79 12.53
C GLN A 175 -39.43 -18.00 11.91
N GLU A 176 -39.70 -17.47 10.72
CA GLU A 176 -40.97 -17.68 10.00
C GLU A 176 -41.19 -19.15 9.62
N VAL A 177 -40.12 -19.89 9.31
CA VAL A 177 -40.20 -21.34 9.05
C VAL A 177 -40.48 -22.14 10.32
N ILE A 178 -39.87 -21.77 11.46
CA ILE A 178 -40.06 -22.45 12.75
C ILE A 178 -41.44 -22.09 13.36
N SER A 179 -41.90 -20.86 13.16
CA SER A 179 -43.14 -20.32 13.71
C SER A 179 -43.82 -19.45 12.65
N PRO A 180 -44.66 -20.06 11.80
CA PRO A 180 -45.40 -19.34 10.78
C PRO A 180 -46.30 -18.28 11.43
N PRO A 181 -46.41 -17.07 10.85
CA PRO A 181 -47.33 -16.06 11.36
C PRO A 181 -48.76 -16.63 11.36
N GLN A 182 -49.43 -16.57 12.52
CA GLN A 182 -50.85 -16.92 12.63
C GLN A 182 -51.66 -15.83 11.90
N ASP A 183 -52.68 -16.23 11.13
CA ASP A 183 -53.65 -15.33 10.49
C ASP A 183 -54.37 -14.48 11.57
N GLN A 184 -53.75 -13.39 12.00
CA GLN A 184 -54.42 -12.33 12.75
C GLN A 184 -55.22 -11.51 11.75
N TYR A 185 -56.49 -11.22 12.05
CA TYR A 185 -57.35 -10.36 11.24
C TYR A 185 -56.62 -9.06 10.86
N ILE A 186 -56.33 -8.86 9.57
CA ILE A 186 -55.64 -7.66 9.05
C ILE A 186 -56.62 -6.80 8.26
N ASP A 187 -56.48 -5.48 8.45
CA ASP A 187 -57.05 -4.41 7.63
C ASP A 187 -56.83 -4.70 6.11
N PRO A 188 -57.84 -4.55 5.23
CA PRO A 188 -57.72 -4.83 3.79
C PRO A 188 -56.61 -4.08 3.02
N GLN A 189 -55.90 -3.14 3.65
CA GLN A 189 -54.83 -2.33 3.04
C GLN A 189 -53.40 -2.79 3.39
N ASP A 190 -53.20 -3.67 4.38
CA ASP A 190 -51.85 -4.07 4.83
C ASP A 190 -51.49 -5.51 4.41
N VAL A 191 -50.91 -5.67 3.21
CA VAL A 191 -50.40 -6.96 2.73
C VAL A 191 -49.01 -7.22 3.34
N GLN A 192 -48.94 -7.98 4.43
CA GLN A 192 -47.64 -8.42 4.95
C GLN A 192 -47.03 -9.50 4.06
N VAL A 193 -45.93 -9.17 3.38
CA VAL A 193 -45.12 -10.12 2.59
C VAL A 193 -44.18 -10.89 3.53
N SER A 194 -44.07 -12.21 3.35
CA SER A 194 -43.08 -13.02 4.09
C SER A 194 -41.65 -12.63 3.72
N MET A 195 -40.71 -12.79 4.65
CA MET A 195 -39.30 -12.51 4.35
C MET A 195 -38.77 -13.44 3.26
N GLU A 196 -39.25 -14.70 3.24
CA GLU A 196 -38.96 -15.67 2.18
C GLU A 196 -39.27 -15.10 0.78
N ASN A 197 -40.48 -14.56 0.57
CA ASN A 197 -40.89 -14.03 -0.73
C ASN A 197 -40.08 -12.80 -1.15
N LEU A 198 -39.64 -11.97 -0.20
CA LEU A 198 -38.78 -10.81 -0.47
C LEU A 198 -37.40 -11.24 -1.01
N PHE A 199 -36.80 -12.28 -0.42
CA PHE A 199 -35.57 -12.86 -0.95
C PHE A 199 -35.76 -13.45 -2.35
N LEU A 200 -36.85 -14.19 -2.58
CA LEU A 200 -37.15 -14.75 -3.90
C LEU A 200 -37.33 -13.67 -4.96
N TYR A 201 -37.97 -12.54 -4.61
CA TYR A 201 -38.12 -11.40 -5.51
C TYR A 201 -36.76 -10.77 -5.85
N ALA A 202 -35.89 -10.53 -4.86
CA ALA A 202 -34.55 -10.02 -5.09
C ALA A 202 -33.71 -10.95 -5.98
N ILE A 203 -33.86 -12.26 -5.87
CA ILE A 203 -33.16 -13.24 -6.72
C ILE A 203 -33.67 -13.14 -8.16
N ASN A 204 -34.98 -13.04 -8.36
CA ASN A 204 -35.59 -12.90 -9.67
C ASN A 204 -35.15 -11.61 -10.38
N GLU A 205 -34.90 -10.51 -9.65
CA GLU A 205 -34.32 -9.28 -10.23
C GLU A 205 -32.89 -9.46 -10.77
N LEU A 206 -32.12 -10.39 -10.18
CA LEU A 206 -30.75 -10.67 -10.59
C LEU A 206 -30.67 -11.74 -11.69
N GLU A 207 -31.77 -12.44 -11.96
CA GLU A 207 -31.86 -13.48 -12.96
C GLU A 207 -31.53 -12.92 -14.37
N GLY A 208 -30.90 -13.75 -15.21
CA GLY A 208 -30.38 -13.34 -16.51
C GLY A 208 -29.11 -12.48 -16.49
N ASN A 209 -28.72 -11.92 -15.34
CA ASN A 209 -27.55 -11.05 -15.19
C ASN A 209 -26.39 -11.70 -14.41
N LEU A 210 -26.64 -12.85 -13.76
CA LEU A 210 -25.69 -13.50 -12.86
C LEU A 210 -24.30 -13.74 -13.48
N GLY A 211 -24.23 -14.09 -14.77
CA GLY A 211 -22.98 -14.37 -15.48
C GLY A 211 -21.91 -13.28 -15.34
N TYR A 212 -22.27 -12.01 -15.56
CA TYR A 212 -21.31 -10.91 -15.44
C TYR A 212 -21.18 -10.39 -14.00
N LEU A 213 -22.25 -10.47 -13.20
CA LEU A 213 -22.24 -10.05 -11.79
C LEU A 213 -21.22 -10.84 -10.95
N MET A 214 -20.89 -12.08 -11.33
CA MET A 214 -19.81 -12.85 -10.71
C MET A 214 -18.44 -12.17 -10.81
N THR A 215 -18.21 -11.38 -11.85
CA THR A 215 -16.94 -10.68 -12.10
C THR A 215 -16.96 -9.20 -11.68
N ASP A 216 -18.15 -8.66 -11.38
CA ASP A 216 -18.28 -7.28 -10.92
C ASP A 216 -17.65 -7.08 -9.54
N ARG A 217 -16.90 -5.99 -9.40
CA ARG A 217 -16.08 -5.68 -8.21
C ARG A 217 -16.90 -5.47 -6.93
N PHE A 218 -18.18 -5.13 -7.05
CA PHE A 218 -19.08 -4.92 -5.90
C PHE A 218 -20.10 -6.05 -5.82
N ALA A 219 -20.80 -6.35 -6.92
CA ALA A 219 -21.91 -7.30 -6.92
C ALA A 219 -21.46 -8.72 -6.55
N SER A 220 -20.26 -9.14 -6.94
CA SER A 220 -19.71 -10.45 -6.59
C SER A 220 -19.70 -10.72 -5.08
N HIS A 221 -19.53 -9.69 -4.23
CA HIS A 221 -19.61 -9.82 -2.77
C HIS A 221 -21.03 -10.13 -2.32
N THR A 222 -22.00 -9.36 -2.81
CA THR A 222 -23.41 -9.54 -2.47
C THR A 222 -23.97 -10.87 -2.97
N ILE A 223 -23.56 -11.33 -4.16
CA ILE A 223 -23.94 -12.65 -4.68
C ILE A 223 -23.44 -13.77 -3.76
N ARG A 224 -22.19 -13.69 -3.27
CA ARG A 224 -21.65 -14.68 -2.32
C ARG A 224 -22.42 -14.70 -0.99
N VAL A 225 -22.81 -13.53 -0.48
CA VAL A 225 -23.67 -13.42 0.71
C VAL A 225 -25.02 -14.10 0.46
N LEU A 226 -25.66 -13.80 -0.67
CA LEU A 226 -26.97 -14.34 -1.01
C LEU A 226 -26.95 -15.87 -1.14
N LEU A 227 -25.94 -16.43 -1.82
CA LEU A 227 -25.74 -17.88 -1.93
C LEU A 227 -25.57 -18.56 -0.56
N ILE A 228 -24.80 -17.97 0.37
CA ILE A 228 -24.60 -18.51 1.73
C ILE A 228 -25.89 -18.41 2.57
N VAL A 229 -26.63 -17.31 2.42
CA VAL A 229 -27.95 -17.11 3.07
C VAL A 229 -28.94 -18.17 2.60
N LEU A 230 -29.04 -18.41 1.30
CA LEU A 230 -29.92 -19.44 0.72
C LEU A 230 -29.51 -20.85 1.14
N ALA A 231 -28.20 -21.10 1.24
CA ALA A 231 -27.67 -22.39 1.70
C ALA A 231 -27.85 -22.64 3.20
N GLY A 232 -28.32 -21.66 3.99
CA GLY A 232 -28.42 -21.75 5.45
C GLY A 232 -27.07 -21.96 6.14
N GLN A 233 -25.97 -21.59 5.49
CA GLN A 233 -24.62 -21.79 6.04
C GLN A 233 -24.27 -20.70 7.07
N PRO A 234 -23.41 -21.00 8.07
CA PRO A 234 -22.95 -20.01 9.04
C PRO A 234 -22.22 -18.84 8.36
N LEU A 235 -22.69 -17.61 8.60
CA LEU A 235 -22.19 -16.40 7.93
C LEU A 235 -20.88 -15.87 8.54
N ALA A 236 -20.56 -16.26 9.78
CA ALA A 236 -19.43 -15.70 10.54
C ALA A 236 -18.28 -16.70 10.85
N ARG A 237 -18.31 -17.93 10.33
CA ARG A 237 -17.20 -18.90 10.52
C ARG A 237 -15.97 -18.54 9.68
N SER A 238 -14.77 -18.82 10.22
CA SER A 238 -13.47 -18.40 9.66
C SER A 238 -13.23 -18.85 8.21
N SER A 239 -13.82 -19.97 7.79
CA SER A 239 -13.75 -20.51 6.42
C SER A 239 -14.48 -19.64 5.38
N HIS A 240 -15.58 -19.00 5.77
CA HIS A 240 -16.40 -18.17 4.87
C HIS A 240 -16.00 -16.69 4.92
N ARG A 241 -15.23 -16.27 5.93
CA ARG A 241 -14.87 -14.86 6.13
C ARG A 241 -14.02 -14.30 4.98
N SER A 242 -13.09 -15.09 4.43
CA SER A 242 -12.28 -14.70 3.26
C SER A 242 -13.09 -14.69 1.96
N LEU A 243 -14.19 -15.43 1.90
CA LEU A 243 -15.10 -15.50 0.76
C LEU A 243 -16.17 -14.41 0.80
N LEU A 244 -16.57 -13.94 1.98
CA LEU A 244 -17.68 -12.99 2.13
C LEU A 244 -17.23 -11.52 2.08
N GLN A 245 -16.14 -11.17 2.77
CA GLN A 245 -15.81 -9.76 3.02
C GLN A 245 -14.54 -9.31 2.30
N SER A 246 -14.60 -8.12 1.68
CA SER A 246 -13.39 -7.44 1.21
C SER A 246 -12.44 -7.20 2.39
N LYS A 247 -11.13 -7.44 2.20
CA LYS A 247 -10.08 -7.14 3.20
C LYS A 247 -10.03 -5.65 3.56
N ARG A 248 -10.64 -4.78 2.74
CA ARG A 248 -10.74 -3.32 2.95
C ARG A 248 -12.07 -2.88 3.56
N LYS A 249 -13.01 -3.80 3.83
CA LYS A 249 -14.31 -3.47 4.44
C LYS A 249 -14.11 -3.05 5.89
N GLU A 250 -14.55 -1.84 6.21
CA GLU A 250 -14.60 -1.33 7.58
C GLU A 250 -15.65 -2.11 8.38
N LYS A 251 -15.31 -2.53 9.60
CA LYS A 251 -16.25 -3.29 10.44
C LYS A 251 -17.18 -2.32 11.15
N ILE A 252 -18.37 -2.12 10.61
CA ILE A 252 -19.44 -1.38 11.27
C ILE A 252 -20.06 -2.30 12.32
N SER A 253 -19.90 -1.95 13.60
CA SER A 253 -20.57 -2.61 14.72
C SER A 253 -21.52 -1.64 15.41
N ALA A 254 -22.72 -2.12 15.75
CA ALA A 254 -23.68 -1.38 16.57
C ALA A 254 -23.77 -1.99 17.99
N PRO A 255 -23.41 -1.25 19.05
CA PRO A 255 -23.64 -1.68 20.43
C PRO A 255 -25.13 -1.99 20.66
N GLY A 256 -25.44 -3.19 21.15
CA GLY A 256 -26.83 -3.69 21.29
C GLY A 256 -27.29 -4.70 20.23
N ALA A 257 -26.51 -4.92 19.16
CA ALA A 257 -26.80 -5.95 18.15
C ALA A 257 -26.25 -7.36 18.48
N GLU A 258 -25.77 -7.57 19.72
CA GLU A 258 -24.96 -8.73 20.13
C GLU A 258 -25.73 -10.07 20.06
N GLN A 259 -26.96 -10.14 20.58
CA GLN A 259 -27.77 -11.37 20.55
C GLN A 259 -28.08 -11.84 19.11
N ALA A 260 -28.39 -10.90 18.22
CA ALA A 260 -28.67 -11.22 16.83
C ALA A 260 -27.41 -11.63 16.04
N ASN A 261 -26.21 -11.27 16.50
CA ASN A 261 -24.95 -11.71 15.92
C ASN A 261 -24.58 -13.15 16.32
N GLU A 262 -25.04 -13.64 17.48
CA GLU A 262 -24.81 -15.03 17.90
C GLU A 262 -25.55 -16.02 16.99
N MET A 263 -26.79 -15.70 16.58
CA MET A 263 -27.58 -16.55 15.67
C MET A 263 -26.97 -16.68 14.26
N LEU A 264 -26.01 -15.82 13.88
CA LEU A 264 -25.32 -15.87 12.59
C LEU A 264 -24.12 -16.86 12.57
N LEU A 265 -23.76 -17.41 13.74
CA LEU A 265 -22.65 -18.37 13.91
C LEU A 265 -23.08 -19.83 13.70
N ASP A 266 -24.39 -20.08 13.70
CA ASP A 266 -24.98 -21.41 13.60
C ASP A 266 -25.54 -21.70 12.20
N GLN A 267 -25.69 -22.99 11.90
CA GLN A 267 -26.34 -23.44 10.68
C GLN A 267 -27.84 -23.22 10.80
N ARG A 268 -28.45 -22.57 9.80
CA ARG A 268 -29.86 -22.20 9.82
C ARG A 268 -30.73 -23.19 9.05
N ALA A 269 -31.94 -23.42 9.53
CA ALA A 269 -32.99 -24.03 8.74
C ALA A 269 -33.51 -23.00 7.71
N VAL A 270 -33.66 -23.44 6.47
CA VAL A 270 -34.11 -22.62 5.32
C VAL A 270 -35.24 -23.37 4.61
N PRO A 271 -36.20 -22.64 3.99
CA PRO A 271 -37.30 -23.25 3.25
C PRO A 271 -36.80 -23.95 1.98
N GLU A 272 -37.59 -24.89 1.45
CA GLU A 272 -37.24 -25.64 0.23
C GLU A 272 -37.08 -24.71 -0.98
N SER A 273 -37.91 -23.66 -1.07
CA SER A 273 -37.84 -22.61 -2.09
C SER A 273 -36.47 -21.92 -2.16
N PHE A 274 -35.75 -21.77 -1.05
CA PHE A 274 -34.40 -21.19 -1.02
C PHE A 274 -33.38 -22.13 -1.68
N LEU A 275 -33.54 -23.44 -1.50
CA LEU A 275 -32.67 -24.43 -2.13
C LEU A 275 -32.93 -24.48 -3.64
N GLU A 276 -34.18 -24.40 -4.07
CA GLU A 276 -34.56 -24.30 -5.48
C GLU A 276 -34.03 -23.00 -6.12
N ALA A 277 -34.18 -21.86 -5.45
CA ALA A 277 -33.68 -20.58 -5.93
C ALA A 277 -32.15 -20.56 -6.01
N MET A 278 -31.46 -21.17 -5.03
CA MET A 278 -30.01 -21.36 -5.07
C MET A 278 -29.59 -22.24 -6.25
N GLN A 279 -30.33 -23.32 -6.53
CA GLN A 279 -30.07 -24.16 -7.69
C GLN A 279 -30.19 -23.37 -8.99
N LYS A 280 -31.29 -22.62 -9.17
CA LYS A 280 -31.50 -21.74 -10.32
C LYS A 280 -30.40 -20.70 -10.45
N MET A 281 -29.94 -20.12 -9.35
CA MET A 281 -28.85 -19.15 -9.34
C MET A 281 -27.51 -19.80 -9.79
N ILE A 282 -27.20 -21.00 -9.32
CA ILE A 282 -26.01 -21.75 -9.74
C ILE A 282 -26.06 -22.03 -11.24
N ASP A 283 -27.19 -22.56 -11.73
CA ASP A 283 -27.36 -22.93 -13.14
C ASP A 283 -27.35 -21.67 -14.04
N GLY A 284 -28.06 -20.61 -13.64
CA GLY A 284 -28.10 -19.33 -14.36
C GLY A 284 -26.77 -18.58 -14.39
N SER A 285 -25.89 -18.80 -13.40
CA SER A 285 -24.55 -18.21 -13.39
C SER A 285 -23.63 -18.77 -14.48
N ILE A 286 -23.88 -20.01 -14.94
CA ILE A 286 -23.02 -20.72 -15.91
C ILE A 286 -23.69 -21.00 -17.25
N ALA A 287 -25.01 -20.85 -17.36
CA ALA A 287 -25.79 -21.19 -18.55
C ALA A 287 -25.32 -20.48 -19.83
N GLY A 288 -24.81 -19.26 -19.71
CA GLY A 288 -24.32 -18.45 -20.85
C GLY A 288 -22.80 -18.43 -21.03
N LEU A 289 -22.04 -19.15 -20.19
CA LEU A 289 -20.58 -19.18 -20.26
C LEU A 289 -20.13 -20.39 -21.08
N ASP A 290 -19.07 -20.29 -21.87
CA ASP A 290 -18.40 -21.47 -22.43
C ASP A 290 -17.40 -22.07 -21.40
N THR A 291 -16.88 -23.27 -21.69
CA THR A 291 -15.93 -23.96 -20.81
C THR A 291 -14.60 -23.21 -20.67
N THR A 292 -14.15 -22.53 -21.71
CA THR A 292 -12.91 -21.75 -21.71
C THR A 292 -13.02 -20.56 -20.76
N TYR A 293 -14.13 -19.82 -20.84
CA TYR A 293 -14.42 -18.68 -20.00
C TYR A 293 -14.65 -19.11 -18.54
N LEU A 294 -15.37 -20.22 -18.32
CA LEU A 294 -15.53 -20.78 -16.98
C LEU A 294 -14.17 -21.16 -16.34
N ARG A 295 -13.24 -21.73 -17.12
CA ARG A 295 -11.87 -21.98 -16.66
C ARG A 295 -11.07 -20.69 -16.45
N ALA A 296 -11.28 -19.66 -17.26
CA ALA A 296 -10.62 -18.37 -17.08
C ALA A 296 -11.04 -17.67 -15.76
N LEU A 297 -12.29 -17.88 -15.31
CA LEU A 297 -12.74 -17.43 -13.99
C LEU A 297 -11.93 -18.05 -12.84
N ALA A 298 -11.29 -19.19 -13.04
CA ALA A 298 -10.46 -19.83 -12.02
C ALA A 298 -9.22 -19.02 -11.64
N SER A 299 -8.69 -18.16 -12.52
CA SER A 299 -7.57 -17.27 -12.15
C SER A 299 -8.02 -15.82 -11.94
N HIS A 300 -9.31 -15.52 -12.17
CA HIS A 300 -9.83 -14.16 -12.06
C HIS A 300 -10.02 -13.73 -10.59
N PRO A 301 -9.44 -12.61 -10.12
CA PRO A 301 -9.43 -12.26 -8.68
C PRO A 301 -10.83 -12.03 -8.07
N THR A 302 -11.78 -11.50 -8.84
CA THR A 302 -13.17 -11.29 -8.41
C THR A 302 -14.07 -12.51 -8.62
N GLY A 303 -13.99 -13.16 -9.80
CA GLY A 303 -14.80 -14.31 -10.16
C GLY A 303 -14.42 -15.62 -9.46
N ASN A 304 -13.13 -15.86 -9.21
CA ASN A 304 -12.63 -17.08 -8.57
C ASN A 304 -13.27 -17.33 -7.18
N PRO A 305 -13.39 -16.34 -6.26
CA PRO A 305 -14.11 -16.54 -5.01
C PRO A 305 -15.59 -16.92 -5.16
N VAL A 306 -16.28 -16.43 -6.20
CA VAL A 306 -17.67 -16.81 -6.47
C VAL A 306 -17.70 -18.24 -7.00
N LEU A 307 -16.81 -18.58 -7.94
CA LEU A 307 -16.67 -19.92 -8.50
C LEU A 307 -16.34 -20.98 -7.43
N GLN A 308 -15.46 -20.66 -6.48
CA GLN A 308 -15.17 -21.51 -5.31
C GLN A 308 -16.46 -21.87 -4.55
N LEU A 309 -17.28 -20.86 -4.24
CA LEU A 309 -18.52 -21.04 -3.50
C LEU A 309 -19.55 -21.84 -4.31
N LEU A 310 -19.67 -21.58 -5.62
CA LEU A 310 -20.57 -22.33 -6.49
C LEU A 310 -20.21 -23.82 -6.54
N VAL A 311 -18.92 -24.15 -6.72
CA VAL A 311 -18.44 -25.54 -6.68
C VAL A 311 -18.67 -26.19 -5.32
N GLN A 312 -18.39 -25.47 -4.23
CA GLN A 312 -18.67 -25.94 -2.87
C GLN A 312 -20.16 -26.28 -2.69
N LEU A 313 -21.06 -25.36 -3.06
CA LEU A 313 -22.50 -25.54 -2.90
C LEU A 313 -23.05 -26.65 -3.81
N GLU A 314 -22.60 -26.71 -5.06
CA GLU A 314 -22.93 -27.78 -6.00
C GLU A 314 -22.63 -29.17 -5.40
N LEU A 315 -21.39 -29.36 -4.92
CA LEU A 315 -20.91 -30.65 -4.43
C LEU A 315 -21.45 -31.03 -3.04
N THR A 316 -21.77 -30.05 -2.19
CA THR A 316 -22.23 -30.31 -0.81
C THR A 316 -23.75 -30.41 -0.69
N ARG A 317 -24.52 -29.61 -1.43
CA ARG A 317 -25.99 -29.54 -1.28
C ARG A 317 -26.76 -30.40 -2.26
N PHE A 318 -26.29 -30.53 -3.49
CA PHE A 318 -27.02 -31.24 -4.56
C PHE A 318 -26.48 -32.64 -4.84
N GLY A 319 -25.60 -33.13 -3.96
CA GLY A 319 -25.15 -34.51 -3.93
C GLY A 319 -24.11 -34.87 -4.99
N LYS A 320 -23.40 -35.97 -4.73
CA LYS A 320 -22.25 -36.42 -5.54
C LYS A 320 -22.63 -36.91 -6.94
N GLN A 321 -23.91 -37.10 -7.24
CA GLN A 321 -24.37 -37.47 -8.58
C GLN A 321 -24.43 -36.28 -9.53
N ARG A 322 -24.64 -35.05 -9.02
CA ARG A 322 -24.61 -33.83 -9.83
C ARG A 322 -23.26 -33.62 -10.49
N ALA A 323 -22.17 -34.07 -9.87
CA ALA A 323 -20.82 -34.05 -10.45
C ALA A 323 -20.67 -34.89 -11.74
N LYS A 324 -21.66 -35.73 -12.10
CA LYS A 324 -21.69 -36.49 -13.35
C LYS A 324 -22.55 -35.85 -14.43
N ASP A 325 -23.33 -34.83 -14.08
CA ASP A 325 -24.13 -34.07 -15.03
C ASP A 325 -23.20 -33.30 -15.96
N GLU A 326 -23.45 -33.37 -17.26
CA GLU A 326 -22.67 -32.65 -18.29
C GLU A 326 -22.70 -31.15 -18.07
N ASN A 327 -23.79 -30.63 -17.49
CA ASN A 327 -23.94 -29.20 -17.20
C ASN A 327 -23.38 -28.78 -15.83
N SER A 328 -22.87 -29.72 -15.02
CA SER A 328 -22.30 -29.38 -13.72
C SER A 328 -21.01 -28.58 -13.84
N ILE A 329 -20.79 -27.67 -12.88
CA ILE A 329 -19.61 -26.80 -12.86
C ILE A 329 -18.35 -27.65 -12.82
N ILE A 330 -18.32 -28.66 -11.95
CA ILE A 330 -17.15 -29.51 -11.79
C ILE A 330 -16.84 -30.33 -13.06
N ARG A 331 -17.86 -30.84 -13.77
CA ARG A 331 -17.67 -31.60 -15.01
C ARG A 331 -17.22 -30.70 -16.14
N ARG A 332 -17.71 -29.46 -16.20
CA ARG A 332 -17.27 -28.47 -17.18
C ARG A 332 -15.84 -27.99 -16.92
N LEU A 333 -15.44 -27.81 -15.66
CA LEU A 333 -14.06 -27.50 -15.30
C LEU A 333 -13.10 -28.67 -15.60
N LEU A 334 -13.52 -29.89 -15.27
CA LEU A 334 -12.75 -31.13 -15.40
C LEU A 334 -13.53 -32.19 -16.24
N PRO A 335 -13.60 -32.02 -17.57
CA PRO A 335 -14.37 -32.88 -18.47
C PRO A 335 -13.77 -34.26 -18.70
N ASP A 336 -12.49 -34.48 -18.39
CA ASP A 336 -11.82 -35.75 -18.65
C ASP A 336 -12.15 -36.79 -17.56
N ASP A 337 -12.45 -38.03 -17.95
CA ASP A 337 -12.58 -39.18 -17.03
C ASP A 337 -12.07 -40.46 -17.73
N PRO A 338 -10.92 -41.04 -17.34
CA PRO A 338 -10.05 -40.61 -16.24
C PRO A 338 -9.22 -39.35 -16.58
N ILE A 339 -8.93 -38.54 -15.57
CA ILE A 339 -7.98 -37.42 -15.69
C ILE A 339 -6.56 -38.00 -15.64
N THR A 340 -5.88 -38.04 -16.79
CA THR A 340 -4.49 -38.52 -16.93
C THR A 340 -3.58 -37.45 -17.51
N GLU A 341 -2.27 -37.60 -17.31
CA GLU A 341 -1.27 -36.73 -17.93
C GLU A 341 -1.51 -36.56 -19.45
N GLY A 342 -1.41 -35.32 -19.95
CA GLY A 342 -1.69 -34.97 -21.36
C GLY A 342 -3.13 -34.52 -21.67
N THR A 343 -4.08 -34.72 -20.75
CA THR A 343 -5.46 -34.22 -20.90
C THR A 343 -5.59 -32.72 -20.59
N GLU A 344 -6.66 -32.08 -21.07
CA GLU A 344 -6.91 -30.66 -20.77
C GLU A 344 -7.14 -30.42 -19.27
N SER A 345 -7.87 -31.32 -18.60
CA SER A 345 -8.10 -31.26 -17.16
C SER A 345 -6.78 -31.37 -16.38
N ALA A 346 -5.85 -32.21 -16.84
CA ALA A 346 -4.53 -32.34 -16.22
C ALA A 346 -3.69 -31.07 -16.39
N SER A 347 -3.71 -30.44 -17.57
CA SER A 347 -3.06 -29.15 -17.81
C SER A 347 -3.64 -28.06 -16.89
N PHE A 348 -4.97 -28.01 -16.81
CA PHE A 348 -5.69 -27.05 -15.97
C PHE A 348 -5.33 -27.21 -14.48
N ILE A 349 -5.38 -28.43 -13.93
CA ILE A 349 -5.02 -28.70 -12.52
C ILE A 349 -3.57 -28.30 -12.23
N ASN A 350 -2.63 -28.63 -13.13
CA ASN A 350 -1.22 -28.26 -12.95
C ASN A 350 -1.03 -26.74 -12.99
N GLY A 351 -1.76 -26.02 -13.86
CA GLY A 351 -1.78 -24.56 -13.89
C GLY A 351 -2.30 -23.96 -12.57
N LEU A 352 -3.43 -24.45 -12.07
CA LEU A 352 -4.02 -23.97 -10.80
C LEU A 352 -3.12 -24.24 -9.59
N THR A 353 -2.35 -25.33 -9.60
CA THR A 353 -1.53 -25.75 -8.44
C THR A 353 -0.52 -24.69 -8.00
N TYR A 354 0.02 -23.91 -8.94
CA TYR A 354 1.02 -22.88 -8.68
C TYR A 354 0.51 -21.45 -8.82
N ASP A 355 -0.73 -21.27 -9.29
CA ASP A 355 -1.35 -19.96 -9.43
C ASP A 355 -1.89 -19.44 -8.08
N PRO A 356 -1.52 -18.22 -7.62
CA PRO A 356 -1.96 -17.69 -6.34
C PRO A 356 -3.48 -17.58 -6.14
N VAL A 357 -4.24 -17.40 -7.23
CA VAL A 357 -5.70 -17.28 -7.24
C VAL A 357 -6.35 -18.64 -7.52
N GLY A 358 -5.88 -19.31 -8.56
CA GLY A 358 -6.33 -20.62 -9.02
C GLY A 358 -6.15 -21.73 -8.00
N SER A 359 -5.09 -21.69 -7.20
CA SER A 359 -4.86 -22.66 -6.12
C SER A 359 -5.99 -22.70 -5.10
N ARG A 360 -6.69 -21.57 -4.87
CA ARG A 360 -7.84 -21.50 -3.95
C ARG A 360 -9.05 -22.25 -4.49
N LEU A 361 -9.27 -22.22 -5.81
CA LEU A 361 -10.29 -23.06 -6.43
C LEU A 361 -9.92 -24.53 -6.34
N LEU A 362 -8.65 -24.87 -6.58
CA LEU A 362 -8.17 -26.24 -6.45
C LEU A 362 -8.30 -26.77 -5.00
N GLU A 363 -8.04 -25.93 -3.99
CA GLU A 363 -8.31 -26.25 -2.58
C GLU A 363 -9.79 -26.61 -2.35
N ALA A 364 -10.72 -25.79 -2.86
CA ALA A 364 -12.16 -26.04 -2.73
C ALA A 364 -12.61 -27.33 -3.46
N ILE A 365 -12.08 -27.57 -4.66
CA ILE A 365 -12.31 -28.82 -5.41
C ILE A 365 -11.81 -30.01 -4.59
N ILE A 366 -10.58 -29.96 -4.09
CA ILE A 366 -10.00 -31.05 -3.29
C ILE A 366 -10.82 -31.29 -2.03
N GLU A 367 -11.27 -30.26 -1.34
CA GLU A 367 -12.05 -30.39 -0.11
C GLU A 367 -13.39 -31.09 -0.35
N HIS A 368 -14.11 -30.72 -1.42
CA HIS A 368 -15.50 -31.14 -1.63
C HIS A 368 -15.69 -32.25 -2.69
N ALA A 369 -14.67 -32.59 -3.48
CA ALA A 369 -14.78 -33.60 -4.54
C ALA A 369 -15.29 -34.96 -4.05
N PRO A 370 -16.08 -35.71 -4.85
CA PRO A 370 -16.44 -37.09 -4.54
C PRO A 370 -15.21 -37.97 -4.29
N GLY A 371 -15.31 -38.96 -3.39
CA GLY A 371 -14.15 -39.75 -2.96
C GLY A 371 -13.40 -40.48 -4.08
N LYS A 372 -14.11 -40.97 -5.11
CA LYS A 372 -13.47 -41.59 -6.29
C LYS A 372 -12.64 -40.57 -7.08
N MET A 373 -13.21 -39.38 -7.33
CA MET A 373 -12.55 -38.28 -8.03
C MET A 373 -11.32 -37.80 -7.25
N PHE A 374 -11.44 -37.56 -5.93
CA PHE A 374 -10.29 -37.19 -5.10
C PHE A 374 -9.17 -38.23 -5.13
N LYS A 375 -9.50 -39.54 -5.08
CA LYS A 375 -8.48 -40.61 -5.17
C LYS A 375 -7.75 -40.58 -6.51
N ALA A 376 -8.45 -40.32 -7.61
CA ALA A 376 -7.83 -40.16 -8.92
C ALA A 376 -6.89 -38.94 -8.96
N LEU A 377 -7.38 -37.78 -8.49
CA LEU A 377 -6.58 -36.55 -8.41
C LEU A 377 -5.34 -36.73 -7.52
N PHE A 378 -5.50 -37.36 -6.35
CA PHE A 378 -4.40 -37.64 -5.44
C PHE A 378 -3.34 -38.53 -6.09
N LYS A 379 -3.76 -39.65 -6.67
CA LYS A 379 -2.86 -40.61 -7.31
C LYS A 379 -2.06 -39.98 -8.44
N GLU A 380 -2.71 -39.21 -9.30
CA GLU A 380 -2.10 -38.66 -10.51
C GLU A 380 -1.23 -37.42 -10.23
N PHE A 381 -1.71 -36.48 -9.43
CA PHE A 381 -1.07 -35.16 -9.32
C PHE A 381 -0.28 -34.93 -8.03
N PHE A 382 -0.65 -35.60 -6.95
CA PHE A 382 -0.21 -35.21 -5.60
C PHE A 382 0.64 -36.26 -4.89
N ARG A 383 0.38 -37.56 -5.08
CA ARG A 383 0.98 -38.66 -4.29
C ARG A 383 2.50 -38.61 -4.21
N GLU A 384 3.18 -38.52 -5.35
CA GLU A 384 4.65 -38.48 -5.44
C GLU A 384 5.24 -37.09 -5.15
N ARG A 385 4.39 -36.06 -5.07
CA ARG A 385 4.81 -34.66 -5.05
C ARG A 385 4.50 -33.94 -3.75
N VAL A 386 3.79 -34.54 -2.78
CA VAL A 386 3.35 -33.88 -1.53
C VAL A 386 4.50 -33.16 -0.83
N GLY A 387 5.67 -33.79 -0.71
CA GLY A 387 6.85 -33.17 -0.09
C GLY A 387 7.38 -31.95 -0.86
N SER A 388 7.33 -31.98 -2.19
CA SER A 388 7.76 -30.85 -3.04
C SER A 388 6.76 -29.69 -3.00
N LEU A 389 5.46 -30.00 -3.05
CA LEU A 389 4.37 -29.02 -3.05
C LEU A 389 4.32 -28.25 -1.73
N ALA A 390 4.54 -28.95 -0.61
CA ALA A 390 4.62 -28.36 0.73
C ALA A 390 5.62 -27.18 0.85
N ARG A 391 6.73 -27.24 0.10
CA ARG A 391 7.76 -26.20 0.10
C ARG A 391 7.44 -24.99 -0.78
N ASN A 392 6.47 -25.11 -1.69
CA ASN A 392 6.08 -24.04 -2.59
C ASN A 392 5.07 -23.09 -1.93
N GLU A 393 5.22 -21.79 -2.12
CA GLU A 393 4.45 -20.73 -1.42
C GLU A 393 2.95 -20.79 -1.67
N VAL A 394 2.57 -21.29 -2.85
CA VAL A 394 1.18 -21.39 -3.31
C VAL A 394 0.70 -22.83 -3.17
N ALA A 395 1.43 -23.79 -3.76
CA ALA A 395 1.02 -25.19 -3.75
C ALA A 395 1.04 -25.84 -2.35
N GLY A 396 1.70 -25.22 -1.36
CA GLY A 396 1.68 -25.68 0.02
C GLY A 396 0.29 -25.64 0.66
N TYR A 397 -0.58 -24.72 0.24
CA TYR A 397 -1.98 -24.66 0.69
C TYR A 397 -2.80 -25.83 0.11
N VAL A 398 -2.62 -26.11 -1.18
CA VAL A 398 -3.20 -27.27 -1.87
C VAL A 398 -2.74 -28.57 -1.19
N ALA A 399 -1.45 -28.70 -0.89
CA ALA A 399 -0.90 -29.85 -0.19
C ALA A 399 -1.53 -30.05 1.20
N ALA A 400 -1.76 -28.98 1.96
CA ALA A 400 -2.45 -29.07 3.25
C ALA A 400 -3.88 -29.62 3.08
N LYS A 401 -4.64 -29.16 2.07
CA LYS A 401 -5.98 -29.69 1.78
C LYS A 401 -5.99 -31.14 1.31
N VAL A 402 -4.97 -31.58 0.59
CA VAL A 402 -4.78 -32.99 0.26
C VAL A 402 -4.64 -33.83 1.54
N LEU A 403 -3.77 -33.42 2.47
CA LEU A 403 -3.54 -34.14 3.73
C LEU A 403 -4.82 -34.35 4.54
N GLU A 404 -5.76 -33.39 4.52
CA GLU A 404 -7.05 -33.48 5.22
C GLU A 404 -7.88 -34.70 4.78
N ARG A 405 -7.68 -35.18 3.55
CA ARG A 405 -8.51 -36.23 2.95
C ARG A 405 -7.85 -37.61 2.83
N LEU A 406 -6.57 -37.74 3.16
CA LEU A 406 -5.84 -38.99 3.01
C LEU A 406 -6.37 -40.12 3.91
N SER A 407 -6.21 -41.35 3.41
CA SER A 407 -6.35 -42.58 4.19
C SER A 407 -5.21 -42.71 5.21
N LYS A 408 -5.26 -43.69 6.09
CA LYS A 408 -4.19 -43.89 7.08
C LYS A 408 -2.86 -44.23 6.40
N GLU A 409 -2.91 -45.10 5.40
CA GLU A 409 -1.76 -45.60 4.64
C GLU A 409 -1.14 -44.49 3.79
N ASP A 410 -1.97 -43.76 3.03
CA ASP A 410 -1.50 -42.64 2.19
C ASP A 410 -0.95 -41.50 3.05
N LEU A 411 -1.52 -41.26 4.23
CA LEU A 411 -1.05 -40.23 5.15
C LEU A 411 0.32 -40.60 5.76
N GLN A 412 0.55 -41.89 6.06
CA GLN A 412 1.85 -42.37 6.51
C GLN A 412 2.92 -42.18 5.43
N GLU A 413 2.59 -42.47 4.16
CA GLU A 413 3.48 -42.25 3.00
C GLU A 413 3.78 -40.74 2.82
N ALA A 414 2.74 -39.90 2.84
CA ALA A 414 2.90 -38.44 2.76
C ALA A 414 3.73 -37.88 3.93
N MET A 415 3.53 -38.40 5.15
CA MET A 415 4.35 -38.03 6.31
C MET A 415 5.82 -38.35 6.08
N ASN A 416 6.15 -39.53 5.55
CA ASN A 416 7.53 -39.92 5.26
C ASN A 416 8.20 -38.96 4.26
N GLN A 417 7.47 -38.48 3.25
CA GLN A 417 7.97 -37.47 2.31
C GLN A 417 8.13 -36.08 2.95
N LEU A 418 7.29 -35.72 3.91
CA LEU A 418 7.29 -34.42 4.58
C LEU A 418 8.33 -34.31 5.71
N LEU A 419 8.65 -35.42 6.40
CA LEU A 419 9.58 -35.42 7.52
C LEU A 419 10.93 -34.72 7.23
N PRO A 420 11.62 -34.96 6.11
CA PRO A 420 12.86 -34.25 5.77
C PRO A 420 12.67 -32.76 5.50
N GLN A 421 11.44 -32.32 5.18
CA GLN A 421 11.12 -30.94 4.84
C GLN A 421 10.74 -30.11 6.08
N ILE A 422 10.45 -30.73 7.22
CA ILE A 422 10.00 -30.04 8.45
C ILE A 422 10.95 -28.91 8.88
N PRO A 423 12.29 -29.07 8.93
CA PRO A 423 13.18 -27.97 9.30
C PRO A 423 13.06 -26.77 8.35
N ALA A 424 13.00 -27.00 7.04
CA ALA A 424 12.85 -25.94 6.05
C ALA A 424 11.47 -25.26 6.13
N LEU A 425 10.41 -26.02 6.44
CA LEU A 425 9.08 -25.46 6.66
C LEU A 425 9.03 -24.59 7.92
N VAL A 426 9.72 -24.98 8.98
CA VAL A 426 9.87 -24.18 10.21
C VAL A 426 10.65 -22.89 9.95
N GLU A 427 11.79 -22.96 9.25
CA GLU A 427 12.61 -21.80 8.90
C GLU A 427 11.84 -20.76 8.08
N ARG A 428 10.98 -21.23 7.16
CA ARG A 428 10.10 -20.38 6.34
C ARG A 428 8.78 -19.99 7.01
N ASN A 429 8.62 -20.27 8.31
CA ASN A 429 7.42 -20.00 9.11
C ASN A 429 6.12 -20.60 8.54
N ARG A 430 6.19 -21.76 7.87
CA ARG A 430 5.06 -22.45 7.24
C ARG A 430 4.44 -23.49 8.18
N THR A 431 4.02 -23.04 9.35
CA THR A 431 3.52 -23.94 10.39
C THR A 431 2.14 -24.54 10.09
N ALA A 432 1.38 -23.97 9.15
CA ALA A 432 0.04 -24.43 8.80
C ALA A 432 0.01 -25.87 8.28
N ILE A 433 0.91 -26.25 7.35
CA ILE A 433 0.97 -27.62 6.83
C ILE A 433 1.44 -28.62 7.89
N ILE A 434 2.36 -28.20 8.77
CA ILE A 434 2.82 -29.02 9.91
C ILE A 434 1.65 -29.26 10.86
N ARG A 435 0.88 -28.21 11.16
CA ARG A 435 -0.32 -28.28 11.99
C ARG A 435 -1.34 -29.25 11.41
N THR A 436 -1.68 -29.11 10.14
CA THR A 436 -2.59 -30.01 9.44
C THR A 436 -2.07 -31.45 9.49
N LEU A 437 -0.78 -31.69 9.23
CA LEU A 437 -0.18 -33.02 9.31
C LEU A 437 -0.35 -33.63 10.71
N ILE A 438 -0.07 -32.89 11.79
CA ILE A 438 -0.26 -33.36 13.18
C ILE A 438 -1.72 -33.75 13.44
N GLU A 439 -2.67 -32.87 13.10
CA GLU A 439 -4.10 -33.09 13.32
C GLU A 439 -4.61 -34.31 12.56
N ARG A 440 -4.16 -34.49 11.32
CA ARG A 440 -4.54 -35.65 10.50
C ARG A 440 -3.90 -36.94 10.98
N CYS A 441 -2.63 -36.91 11.39
CA CYS A 441 -1.97 -38.08 11.95
C CYS A 441 -2.67 -38.53 13.25
N ALA A 442 -3.03 -37.59 14.13
CA ALA A 442 -3.80 -37.88 15.32
C ALA A 442 -5.18 -38.47 14.99
N ALA A 443 -5.93 -37.85 14.06
CA ALA A 443 -7.26 -38.32 13.65
C ALA A 443 -7.27 -39.70 12.97
N ARG A 444 -6.14 -40.12 12.37
CA ARG A 444 -6.00 -41.41 11.68
C ARG A 444 -5.15 -42.44 12.45
N SER A 445 -4.72 -42.11 13.67
CA SER A 445 -3.86 -42.97 14.49
C SER A 445 -2.55 -43.38 13.76
N VAL A 446 -1.92 -42.40 13.11
CA VAL A 446 -0.57 -42.50 12.53
C VAL A 446 0.44 -42.05 13.59
N ASP A 447 1.57 -42.75 13.71
CA ASP A 447 2.58 -42.45 14.72
C ASP A 447 3.22 -41.06 14.50
N THR A 448 3.12 -40.18 15.50
CA THR A 448 3.66 -38.82 15.46
C THR A 448 5.07 -38.70 16.07
N GLY A 449 5.65 -39.79 16.57
CA GLY A 449 7.00 -39.83 17.13
C GLY A 449 8.09 -39.28 16.19
N PRO A 450 8.13 -39.69 14.90
CA PRO A 450 9.09 -39.15 13.94
C PRO A 450 8.96 -37.62 13.75
N LEU A 451 7.72 -37.11 13.77
CA LEU A 451 7.43 -35.70 13.61
C LEU A 451 7.88 -34.89 14.84
N ALA A 452 7.67 -35.43 16.04
CA ALA A 452 8.19 -34.84 17.27
C ALA A 452 9.72 -34.70 17.24
N LYS A 453 10.45 -35.71 16.77
CA LYS A 453 11.91 -35.67 16.65
C LYS A 453 12.39 -34.57 15.69
N GLN A 454 11.71 -34.39 14.55
CA GLN A 454 12.04 -33.33 13.60
C GLN A 454 11.75 -31.93 14.17
N LEU A 455 10.63 -31.76 14.87
CA LEU A 455 10.28 -30.48 15.52
C LEU A 455 11.21 -30.16 16.71
N GLN A 456 11.64 -31.18 17.46
CA GLN A 456 12.66 -31.04 18.50
C GLN A 456 13.98 -30.51 17.93
N THR A 457 14.36 -30.98 16.74
CA THR A 457 15.56 -30.53 16.04
C THR A 457 15.38 -29.10 15.51
N ALA A 458 14.26 -28.82 14.84
CA ALA A 458 13.98 -27.52 14.23
C ALA A 458 13.85 -26.37 15.26
N TYR A 459 13.24 -26.63 16.41
CA TYR A 459 13.12 -25.67 17.52
C TYR A 459 14.09 -25.98 18.68
N GLY A 460 15.23 -26.61 18.38
CA GLY A 460 16.24 -26.95 19.37
C GLY A 460 16.91 -25.71 19.98
N GLY A 461 17.13 -25.73 21.29
CA GLY A 461 17.90 -24.76 22.06
C GLY A 461 18.97 -25.44 22.95
N PRO A 462 19.64 -24.68 23.83
CA PRO A 462 20.77 -25.17 24.64
C PRO A 462 20.45 -26.41 25.49
N ASN A 463 19.18 -26.59 25.85
CA ASN A 463 18.69 -27.70 26.68
C ASN A 463 17.70 -28.59 25.91
N GLY A 464 17.72 -28.64 24.57
CA GLY A 464 16.70 -29.34 23.77
C GLY A 464 15.56 -28.42 23.34
N PHE A 465 14.35 -28.94 23.12
CA PHE A 465 13.24 -28.15 22.54
C PHE A 465 12.95 -26.86 23.35
N ASP A 466 12.93 -25.72 22.65
CA ASP A 466 12.77 -24.39 23.21
C ASP A 466 11.46 -23.75 22.74
N ILE A 467 10.46 -23.75 23.63
CA ILE A 467 9.14 -23.18 23.35
C ILE A 467 9.19 -21.67 23.12
N ALA A 468 10.22 -20.96 23.64
CA ALA A 468 10.35 -19.53 23.39
C ALA A 468 10.67 -19.23 21.92
N ARG A 469 11.36 -20.15 21.22
CA ARG A 469 11.60 -20.05 19.77
C ARG A 469 10.33 -20.30 18.98
N LEU A 470 9.56 -21.34 19.35
CA LEU A 470 8.27 -21.63 18.70
C LEU A 470 7.29 -20.46 18.86
N LEU A 471 7.23 -19.85 20.04
CA LEU A 471 6.32 -18.74 20.34
C LEU A 471 6.89 -17.35 19.99
N LYS A 472 8.12 -17.28 19.48
CA LYS A 472 8.87 -16.05 19.14
C LYS A 472 8.90 -15.01 20.28
N LEU A 473 9.14 -15.46 21.51
CA LEU A 473 9.06 -14.62 22.73
C LEU A 473 10.30 -13.75 23.03
N GLY A 474 11.25 -13.66 22.08
CA GLY A 474 12.48 -12.87 22.20
C GLY A 474 12.76 -11.91 21.03
N GLU A 475 11.89 -11.89 20.01
CA GLU A 475 12.01 -11.02 18.83
C GLU A 475 11.12 -9.78 19.04
N THR A 476 11.70 -8.66 19.45
CA THR A 476 10.98 -7.39 19.48
C THR A 476 10.84 -6.87 18.05
N THR A 477 9.64 -6.97 17.48
CA THR A 477 9.28 -6.25 16.25
C THR A 477 9.16 -4.74 16.54
N PRO A 478 9.37 -3.86 15.55
CA PRO A 478 9.43 -2.40 15.74
C PRO A 478 8.16 -1.76 16.34
N ASP A 479 7.01 -2.44 16.29
CA ASP A 479 5.70 -1.92 16.66
C ASP A 479 5.34 -2.06 18.16
N GLU A 480 6.10 -2.82 18.95
CA GLU A 480 5.83 -2.98 20.40
C GLU A 480 6.62 -1.96 21.24
N LYS A 481 6.53 -0.66 20.89
CA LYS A 481 7.00 0.43 21.77
C LYS A 481 5.84 0.95 22.62
N VAL A 482 6.01 0.82 23.93
CA VAL A 482 5.11 1.35 24.97
C VAL A 482 5.13 2.90 24.93
N LYS A 483 3.94 3.52 24.88
CA LYS A 483 3.74 4.98 25.06
C LYS A 483 3.82 5.36 26.55
N PRO A 484 4.08 6.64 26.91
CA PRO A 484 4.27 7.07 28.29
C PRO A 484 3.01 7.07 29.15
N ASP A 485 1.82 6.95 28.56
CA ASP A 485 0.57 6.77 29.30
C ASP A 485 0.19 5.29 29.29
N GLY A 486 0.00 4.71 30.47
CA GLY A 486 -0.21 3.27 30.74
C GLY A 486 -1.49 2.63 30.15
N GLN A 487 -1.86 2.97 28.92
CA GLN A 487 -2.89 2.27 28.15
C GLN A 487 -2.23 1.43 27.05
N SER A 488 -2.11 0.11 27.28
CA SER A 488 -1.68 -0.82 26.23
C SER A 488 -2.75 -0.89 25.14
N LYS A 489 -2.38 -0.65 23.88
CA LYS A 489 -3.25 -1.02 22.74
C LYS A 489 -3.48 -2.53 22.80
N THR A 490 -4.69 -2.94 23.15
CA THR A 490 -5.16 -4.31 22.97
C THR A 490 -5.19 -4.63 21.48
N GLY A 491 -4.40 -5.63 21.05
CA GLY A 491 -4.87 -6.56 20.01
C GLY A 491 -4.48 -6.34 18.53
N GLN A 492 -3.29 -5.84 18.19
CA GLN A 492 -2.74 -6.15 16.85
C GLN A 492 -1.92 -7.45 16.91
N SER A 493 -2.57 -8.55 16.53
CA SER A 493 -1.97 -9.88 16.43
C SER A 493 -0.84 -9.91 15.40
N ASN A 494 0.42 -10.03 15.84
CA ASN A 494 1.52 -10.41 14.96
C ASN A 494 1.23 -11.81 14.36
N PRO A 495 1.03 -11.94 13.03
CA PRO A 495 0.66 -13.21 12.40
C PRO A 495 1.62 -14.37 12.71
N ASP A 496 2.91 -14.07 12.84
CA ASP A 496 3.92 -15.07 13.12
C ASP A 496 3.84 -15.60 14.56
N LYS A 497 3.61 -14.72 15.54
CA LYS A 497 3.39 -15.10 16.95
C LYS A 497 2.11 -15.93 17.08
N LEU A 498 1.09 -15.65 16.28
CA LEU A 498 -0.15 -16.43 16.21
C LEU A 498 0.11 -17.83 15.64
N HIS A 499 0.83 -17.94 14.52
CA HIS A 499 1.16 -19.21 13.87
C HIS A 499 1.97 -20.15 14.76
N GLY A 500 2.94 -19.61 15.51
CA GLY A 500 3.69 -20.37 16.51
C GLY A 500 2.82 -20.87 17.66
N SER A 501 1.95 -20.00 18.20
CA SER A 501 1.02 -20.38 19.27
C SER A 501 0.01 -21.44 18.85
N LEU A 502 -0.55 -21.33 17.64
CA LEU A 502 -1.48 -22.33 17.08
C LEU A 502 -0.80 -23.69 16.91
N LEU A 503 0.44 -23.73 16.41
CA LEU A 503 1.19 -24.98 16.30
C LEU A 503 1.44 -25.62 17.68
N ALA A 504 1.82 -24.81 18.68
CA ALA A 504 2.02 -25.29 20.04
C ALA A 504 0.73 -25.87 20.66
N GLN A 505 -0.42 -25.23 20.43
CA GLN A 505 -1.73 -25.72 20.89
C GLN A 505 -2.10 -27.05 20.21
N THR A 506 -1.87 -27.18 18.90
CA THR A 506 -2.10 -28.45 18.19
C THR A 506 -1.18 -29.56 18.72
N MET A 507 0.09 -29.27 19.02
CA MET A 507 1.00 -30.25 19.64
C MET A 507 0.53 -30.70 21.03
N LEU A 508 -0.06 -29.80 21.83
CA LEU A 508 -0.62 -30.11 23.14
C LEU A 508 -1.85 -31.03 23.08
N ASN A 509 -2.65 -30.92 22.03
CA ASN A 509 -3.86 -31.73 21.84
C ASN A 509 -3.56 -33.19 21.44
N VAL A 510 -2.31 -33.51 21.09
CA VAL A 510 -1.89 -34.87 20.71
C VAL A 510 -1.10 -35.51 21.85
N PRO A 511 -1.65 -36.54 22.53
CA PRO A 511 -0.94 -37.26 23.58
C PRO A 511 0.35 -37.91 23.07
N GLY A 512 1.40 -37.95 23.90
CA GLY A 512 2.67 -38.62 23.60
C GLY A 512 3.83 -37.65 23.36
N ALA A 513 4.69 -37.95 22.39
CA ALA A 513 5.96 -37.23 22.21
C ALA A 513 5.78 -35.73 21.91
N LEU A 514 4.75 -35.34 21.14
CA LEU A 514 4.51 -33.94 20.77
C LEU A 514 4.12 -33.06 21.96
N SER A 515 3.13 -33.48 22.75
CA SER A 515 2.74 -32.77 23.97
C SER A 515 3.84 -32.81 25.03
N GLY A 516 4.60 -33.92 25.11
CA GLY A 516 5.79 -34.04 25.96
C GLY A 516 6.82 -32.93 25.73
N LEU A 517 7.15 -32.61 24.48
CA LEU A 517 8.08 -31.51 24.15
C LEU A 517 7.61 -30.16 24.71
N ILE A 518 6.30 -29.89 24.62
CA ILE A 518 5.72 -28.65 25.14
C ILE A 518 5.78 -28.60 26.67
N PHE A 519 5.36 -29.69 27.35
CA PHE A 519 5.38 -29.75 28.80
C PHE A 519 6.79 -29.65 29.38
N GLU A 520 7.75 -30.40 28.84
CA GLU A 520 9.15 -30.36 29.28
C GLU A 520 9.79 -28.99 29.10
N SER A 521 9.48 -28.31 27.99
CA SER A 521 10.01 -26.98 27.71
C SER A 521 9.39 -25.92 28.63
N LEU A 522 8.06 -25.91 28.77
CA LEU A 522 7.34 -25.01 29.69
C LEU A 522 7.77 -25.19 31.14
N ALA A 523 8.02 -26.43 31.58
CA ALA A 523 8.52 -26.72 32.92
C ALA A 523 9.91 -26.12 33.20
N ARG A 524 10.68 -25.75 32.17
CA ARG A 524 12.02 -25.16 32.28
C ARG A 524 12.03 -23.65 32.10
N VAL A 525 10.90 -23.06 31.73
CA VAL A 525 10.76 -21.61 31.59
C VAL A 525 10.92 -20.97 32.97
N GLY A 526 11.80 -19.97 33.07
CA GLY A 526 11.99 -19.18 34.29
C GLY A 526 10.89 -18.14 34.50
N THR A 527 10.73 -17.68 35.73
CA THR A 527 9.69 -16.71 36.17
C THR A 527 9.50 -15.53 35.22
N PRO A 528 10.56 -14.79 34.77
CA PRO A 528 10.35 -13.61 33.93
C PRO A 528 9.71 -13.91 32.58
N LEU A 529 10.05 -15.06 31.98
CA LEU A 529 9.51 -15.47 30.69
C LEU A 529 8.10 -16.05 30.84
N ALA A 530 7.81 -16.76 31.94
CA ALA A 530 6.46 -17.25 32.25
C ALA A 530 5.46 -16.09 32.42
N LEU A 531 5.87 -15.00 33.08
CA LEU A 531 5.05 -13.79 33.22
C LEU A 531 4.83 -13.09 31.87
N ASN A 532 5.86 -13.01 31.02
CA ASN A 532 5.72 -12.48 29.65
C ASN A 532 4.73 -13.32 28.82
N MET A 533 4.85 -14.65 28.88
CA MET A 533 3.92 -15.57 28.23
C MET A 533 2.48 -15.36 28.68
N ALA A 534 2.26 -15.14 29.98
CA ALA A 534 0.93 -14.91 30.52
C ALA A 534 0.29 -13.60 30.00
N ARG A 535 1.09 -12.53 29.84
CA ARG A 535 0.63 -11.22 29.34
C ARG A 535 0.54 -11.10 27.82
N SER A 536 1.12 -12.04 27.08
CA SER A 536 1.06 -12.05 25.62
C SER A 536 -0.33 -12.44 25.11
N SER A 537 -0.89 -11.65 24.19
CA SER A 537 -2.21 -11.92 23.59
C SER A 537 -2.29 -13.23 22.79
N THR A 538 -1.15 -13.78 22.36
CA THR A 538 -1.08 -15.07 21.65
C THR A 538 -0.53 -16.18 22.55
N ALA A 539 0.63 -15.98 23.21
CA ALA A 539 1.28 -17.05 23.98
C ALA A 539 0.52 -17.47 25.24
N SER A 540 -0.32 -16.59 25.81
CA SER A 540 -1.19 -16.91 26.95
C SER A 540 -2.15 -18.05 26.66
N ARG A 541 -2.58 -18.22 25.40
CA ARG A 541 -3.45 -19.32 24.96
C ARG A 541 -2.77 -20.67 25.00
N THR A 542 -1.48 -20.72 24.63
CA THR A 542 -0.66 -21.92 24.76
C THR A 542 -0.48 -22.31 26.24
N LEU A 543 -0.29 -21.31 27.12
CA LEU A 543 -0.18 -21.55 28.56
C LEU A 543 -1.49 -22.06 29.19
N GLN A 544 -2.64 -21.48 28.79
CA GLN A 544 -3.97 -21.96 29.18
C GLN A 544 -4.16 -23.43 28.77
N GLY A 545 -3.93 -23.76 27.49
CA GLY A 545 -4.08 -25.12 26.99
C GLY A 545 -3.14 -26.13 27.67
N ALA A 546 -1.93 -25.72 28.05
CA ALA A 546 -1.01 -26.59 28.77
C ALA A 546 -1.47 -26.87 30.21
N LEU A 547 -2.04 -25.88 30.91
CA LEU A 547 -2.54 -26.04 32.28
C LEU A 547 -3.79 -26.90 32.35
N THR A 548 -4.70 -26.76 31.38
CA THR A 548 -5.98 -27.50 31.34
C THR A 548 -5.90 -28.83 30.61
N SER A 549 -4.79 -29.13 29.92
CA SER A 549 -4.61 -30.38 29.19
C SER A 549 -4.74 -31.61 30.11
N PRO A 550 -5.54 -32.63 29.74
CA PRO A 550 -5.63 -33.89 30.48
C PRO A 550 -4.30 -34.65 30.55
N SER A 551 -3.39 -34.45 29.59
CA SER A 551 -2.07 -35.09 29.55
C SER A 551 -1.03 -34.42 30.46
N ALA A 552 -1.37 -33.29 31.08
CA ALA A 552 -0.46 -32.56 31.96
C ALA A 552 -0.37 -33.21 33.35
N THR A 553 0.85 -33.48 33.82
CA THR A 553 1.06 -34.08 35.15
C THR A 553 0.89 -33.06 36.28
N ILE A 554 0.58 -33.54 37.48
CA ILE A 554 0.48 -32.70 38.70
C ILE A 554 1.80 -31.95 38.96
N ILE A 555 2.95 -32.61 38.75
CA ILE A 555 4.29 -32.03 38.93
C ILE A 555 4.51 -30.87 37.96
N PHE A 556 4.16 -31.05 36.68
CA PHE A 556 4.25 -30.01 35.68
C PHE A 556 3.39 -28.80 36.05
N ARG A 557 2.10 -29.03 36.34
CA ARG A 557 1.14 -27.97 36.70
C ARG A 557 1.62 -27.17 37.90
N ARG A 558 2.04 -27.85 38.97
CA ARG A 558 2.61 -27.21 40.16
C ARG A 558 3.81 -26.33 39.80
N LYS A 559 4.76 -26.83 39.02
CA LYS A 559 5.99 -26.11 38.67
C LYS A 559 5.74 -24.84 37.85
N VAL A 560 4.79 -24.91 36.90
CA VAL A 560 4.41 -23.76 36.07
C VAL A 560 3.61 -22.74 36.89
N ILE A 561 2.64 -23.17 37.69
CA ILE A 561 1.82 -22.28 38.53
C ILE A 561 2.68 -21.55 39.57
N GLN A 562 3.68 -22.23 40.14
CA GLN A 562 4.62 -21.60 41.08
C GLN A 562 5.41 -20.42 40.48
N GLN A 563 5.58 -20.37 39.14
CA GLN A 563 6.21 -19.22 38.48
C GLN A 563 5.32 -17.96 38.48
N LEU A 564 4.05 -18.07 38.84
CA LEU A 564 3.10 -16.95 38.86
C LEU A 564 2.92 -16.34 40.25
N TYR A 565 3.48 -16.97 41.30
CA TYR A 565 3.32 -16.50 42.68
C TYR A 565 3.92 -15.10 42.89
N GLY A 566 3.22 -14.25 43.63
CA GLY A 566 3.60 -12.86 43.88
C GLY A 566 3.29 -11.90 42.73
N HIS A 567 2.67 -12.40 41.64
CA HIS A 567 2.22 -11.60 40.51
C HIS A 567 0.76 -11.87 40.11
N VAL A 568 0.03 -12.74 40.80
CA VAL A 568 -1.36 -13.14 40.51
C VAL A 568 -2.28 -11.93 40.48
N GLY A 569 -2.17 -11.01 41.45
CA GLY A 569 -3.01 -9.81 41.51
C GLY A 569 -2.84 -8.93 40.27
N GLU A 570 -1.60 -8.68 39.85
CA GLU A 570 -1.28 -7.89 38.66
C GLU A 570 -1.68 -8.60 37.35
N LEU A 571 -1.57 -9.93 37.31
CA LEU A 571 -1.97 -10.73 36.14
C LEU A 571 -3.49 -10.80 35.99
N ALA A 572 -4.24 -10.83 37.08
CA ALA A 572 -5.71 -10.84 37.06
C ALA A 572 -6.32 -9.52 36.53
N LEU A 573 -5.54 -8.43 36.52
CA LEU A 573 -5.92 -7.13 35.96
C LEU A 573 -5.60 -6.99 34.45
N ASP A 574 -4.80 -7.89 33.89
CA ASP A 574 -4.37 -7.86 32.50
C ASP A 574 -5.37 -8.61 31.57
N PRO A 575 -5.78 -8.06 30.42
CA PRO A 575 -6.78 -8.69 29.54
C PRO A 575 -6.40 -10.08 29.00
N SER A 576 -5.10 -10.39 28.88
CA SER A 576 -4.64 -11.69 28.40
C SER A 576 -4.30 -12.63 29.56
N ALA A 577 -3.64 -12.10 30.60
CA ALA A 577 -3.21 -12.91 31.73
C ALA A 577 -4.35 -13.28 32.68
N SER A 578 -5.45 -12.53 32.73
CA SER A 578 -6.63 -12.88 33.53
C SER A 578 -7.18 -14.26 33.17
N HIS A 579 -7.18 -14.60 31.87
CA HIS A 579 -7.58 -15.91 31.38
C HIS A 579 -6.63 -17.03 31.79
N VAL A 580 -5.33 -16.74 31.96
CA VAL A 580 -4.37 -17.69 32.51
C VAL A 580 -4.69 -17.94 33.98
N ILE A 581 -4.98 -16.90 34.76
CA ILE A 581 -5.37 -17.03 36.17
C ILE A 581 -6.67 -17.85 36.31
N ASP A 582 -7.67 -17.62 35.47
CA ASP A 582 -8.87 -18.47 35.43
C ASP A 582 -8.52 -19.94 35.13
N ALA A 583 -7.65 -20.19 34.14
CA ALA A 583 -7.22 -21.55 33.79
C ALA A 583 -6.43 -22.26 34.90
N VAL A 584 -5.81 -21.53 35.83
CA VAL A 584 -5.15 -22.13 37.01
C VAL A 584 -6.16 -22.81 37.93
N TRP A 585 -7.43 -22.38 37.97
CA TRP A 585 -8.46 -23.07 38.75
C TRP A 585 -8.62 -24.53 38.30
N GLU A 586 -8.76 -24.78 37.00
CA GLU A 586 -8.81 -26.13 36.44
C GLU A 586 -7.43 -26.83 36.50
N GLY A 587 -6.36 -26.08 36.25
CA GLY A 587 -4.97 -26.57 36.33
C GLY A 587 -4.49 -26.94 37.74
N THR A 588 -5.29 -26.71 38.79
CA THR A 588 -5.00 -27.10 40.18
C THR A 588 -5.77 -28.34 40.65
N ALA A 589 -6.34 -29.12 39.72
CA ALA A 589 -6.82 -30.47 40.04
C ALA A 589 -5.65 -31.29 40.65
N GLY A 590 -5.86 -31.81 41.86
CA GLY A 590 -4.88 -32.50 42.71
C GLY A 590 -4.01 -31.58 43.58
N LEU A 591 -4.27 -30.26 43.62
CA LEU A 591 -3.42 -29.24 44.26
C LEU A 591 -4.25 -28.20 45.05
N ALA A 592 -5.20 -28.64 45.89
CA ALA A 592 -6.16 -27.76 46.57
C ALA A 592 -5.50 -26.61 47.38
N PHE A 593 -4.35 -26.87 48.02
CA PHE A 593 -3.62 -25.87 48.81
C PHE A 593 -3.08 -24.70 47.96
N ILE A 594 -2.83 -24.92 46.66
CA ILE A 594 -2.37 -23.85 45.77
C ILE A 594 -3.49 -22.86 45.50
N ARG A 595 -4.75 -23.32 45.40
CA ARG A 595 -5.90 -22.44 45.19
C ARG A 595 -6.08 -21.47 46.34
N GLU A 596 -5.88 -21.92 47.58
CA GLU A 596 -6.01 -21.05 48.75
C GLU A 596 -4.95 -19.95 48.76
N ARG A 597 -3.70 -20.27 48.39
CA ARG A 597 -2.62 -19.28 48.25
C ARG A 597 -2.89 -18.24 47.16
N ILE A 598 -3.45 -18.69 46.03
CA ILE A 598 -3.82 -17.77 44.93
C ILE A 598 -5.00 -16.89 45.34
N ALA A 599 -5.99 -17.46 46.04
CA ALA A 599 -7.12 -16.71 46.58
C ALA A 599 -6.68 -15.66 47.61
N GLU A 600 -5.68 -15.96 48.45
CA GLU A 600 -5.08 -15.00 49.37
C GLU A 600 -4.48 -13.80 48.61
N GLU A 601 -3.67 -14.05 47.60
CA GLU A 601 -3.06 -12.99 46.77
C GLU A 601 -4.11 -12.17 45.98
N LEU A 602 -5.20 -12.82 45.51
CA LEU A 602 -6.33 -12.12 44.90
C LEU A 602 -7.07 -11.24 45.92
N ALA A 603 -7.24 -11.71 47.16
CA ALA A 603 -7.90 -10.94 48.22
C ALA A 603 -7.09 -9.73 48.66
N GLU A 604 -5.76 -9.80 48.65
CA GLU A 604 -4.85 -8.66 48.89
C GLU A 604 -5.02 -7.55 47.83
N ASN A 605 -5.48 -7.89 46.63
CA ASN A 605 -5.68 -6.97 45.50
C ASN A 605 -7.16 -6.64 45.22
N GLU A 606 -8.05 -6.82 46.21
CA GLU A 606 -9.51 -6.71 46.04
C GLU A 606 -9.97 -5.37 45.45
N ALA A 607 -9.47 -4.25 45.96
CA ALA A 607 -9.90 -2.92 45.52
C ALA A 607 -9.63 -2.73 44.02
N ALA A 608 -8.42 -3.06 43.54
CA ALA A 608 -8.07 -2.93 42.13
C ALA A 608 -8.86 -3.90 41.24
N LEU A 609 -9.11 -5.13 41.71
CA LEU A 609 -9.84 -6.14 40.95
C LEU A 609 -11.33 -5.79 40.78
N ARG A 610 -11.97 -5.20 41.80
CA ARG A 610 -13.37 -4.78 41.72
C ARG A 610 -13.59 -3.59 40.80
N GLU A 611 -12.62 -2.69 40.69
CA GLU A 611 -12.68 -1.53 39.78
C GLU A 611 -12.48 -1.94 38.30
N SER A 612 -11.68 -2.98 38.04
CA SER A 612 -11.40 -3.48 36.69
C SER A 612 -12.49 -4.40 36.12
N HIS A 613 -12.90 -4.19 34.87
CA HIS A 613 -13.86 -5.07 34.19
C HIS A 613 -13.38 -6.54 34.11
N VAL A 614 -12.11 -6.75 33.75
CA VAL A 614 -11.52 -8.10 33.69
C VAL A 614 -11.27 -8.68 35.07
N GLY A 615 -10.87 -7.84 36.04
CA GLY A 615 -10.67 -8.24 37.43
C GLY A 615 -11.96 -8.73 38.10
N ARG A 616 -13.10 -8.06 37.87
CA ARG A 616 -14.42 -8.50 38.35
C ARG A 616 -14.79 -9.89 37.86
N LYS A 617 -14.41 -10.23 36.63
CA LYS A 617 -14.67 -11.55 36.04
C LYS A 617 -13.87 -12.63 36.76
N VAL A 618 -12.57 -12.42 36.99
CA VAL A 618 -11.72 -13.34 37.77
C VAL A 618 -12.25 -13.48 39.19
N TRP A 619 -12.61 -12.36 39.84
CA TRP A 619 -13.19 -12.34 41.20
C TRP A 619 -14.43 -13.23 41.32
N ARG A 620 -15.32 -13.14 40.33
CA ARG A 620 -16.53 -13.98 40.24
C ARG A 620 -16.19 -15.45 39.97
N ASN A 621 -15.33 -15.72 39.01
CA ASN A 621 -14.95 -17.10 38.61
C ASN A 621 -14.30 -17.86 39.78
N TRP A 622 -13.43 -17.18 40.53
CA TRP A 622 -12.78 -17.71 41.74
C TRP A 622 -13.68 -17.68 42.99
N LYS A 623 -14.92 -17.19 42.88
CA LYS A 623 -15.90 -17.10 43.98
C LYS A 623 -15.33 -16.38 45.21
N MET A 624 -14.63 -15.28 44.99
CA MET A 624 -13.89 -14.57 46.05
C MET A 624 -14.80 -13.94 47.11
N ASP A 625 -16.07 -13.62 46.78
CA ASP A 625 -17.06 -13.19 47.79
C ASP A 625 -17.38 -14.31 48.80
N LEU A 626 -17.42 -15.57 48.34
CA LEU A 626 -17.58 -16.73 49.22
C LEU A 626 -16.31 -16.95 50.06
N TYR A 627 -15.12 -16.81 49.47
CA TYR A 627 -13.85 -16.89 50.19
C TYR A 627 -13.75 -15.87 51.34
N LYS A 628 -14.19 -14.63 51.11
CA LYS A 628 -14.16 -13.53 52.10
C LYS A 628 -15.22 -13.69 53.19
N ARG A 629 -16.45 -14.07 52.83
CA ARG A 629 -17.59 -14.15 53.76
C ARG A 629 -17.63 -15.46 54.54
N ARG A 630 -17.28 -16.57 53.89
CA ARG A 630 -17.34 -17.94 54.43
C ARG A 630 -16.18 -18.77 53.89
N ARG A 631 -14.97 -18.46 54.38
CA ARG A 631 -13.72 -19.13 53.95
C ARG A 631 -13.79 -20.66 54.06
N ALA A 632 -14.42 -21.19 55.11
CA ALA A 632 -14.59 -22.64 55.31
C ALA A 632 -15.39 -23.31 54.17
N ASP A 633 -16.51 -22.70 53.75
CA ASP A 633 -17.35 -23.20 52.66
C ASP A 633 -16.61 -23.14 51.31
N TRP A 634 -15.85 -22.06 51.09
CA TRP A 634 -15.01 -21.93 49.90
C TRP A 634 -13.91 -22.99 49.86
N VAL A 635 -13.22 -23.23 50.99
CA VAL A 635 -12.16 -24.25 51.09
C VAL A 635 -12.74 -25.64 50.88
N ALA A 636 -13.92 -25.95 51.44
CA ALA A 636 -14.61 -27.21 51.21
C ALA A 636 -14.97 -27.39 49.72
N GLN A 637 -15.52 -26.37 49.07
CA GLN A 637 -15.83 -26.40 47.63
C GLN A 637 -14.58 -26.51 46.75
N SER A 638 -13.51 -25.83 47.14
CA SER A 638 -12.21 -25.86 46.47
C SER A 638 -11.55 -27.24 46.59
N ARG A 639 -11.57 -27.86 47.77
CA ARG A 639 -11.06 -29.23 47.98
C ARG A 639 -11.89 -30.27 47.25
N ALA A 640 -13.22 -30.16 47.29
CA ALA A 640 -14.11 -31.06 46.57
C ALA A 640 -13.91 -31.01 45.05
N SER A 641 -13.68 -29.81 44.49
CA SER A 641 -13.40 -29.63 43.06
C SER A 641 -11.95 -29.86 42.65
N ALA A 642 -10.99 -29.87 43.59
CA ALA A 642 -9.59 -30.21 43.33
C ALA A 642 -9.28 -31.69 43.56
N GLY A 643 -10.08 -32.43 44.34
CA GLY A 643 -9.97 -33.88 44.52
C GLY A 643 -8.68 -34.36 45.19
N THR A 644 -8.38 -33.91 46.42
CA THR A 644 -7.20 -34.41 47.17
C THR A 644 -7.52 -34.75 48.63
N ASP A 645 -7.50 -36.05 48.95
CA ASP A 645 -7.49 -36.64 50.30
C ASP A 645 -6.09 -37.16 50.72
N ALA A 646 -5.03 -36.86 49.97
CA ALA A 646 -3.71 -37.42 50.24
C ALA A 646 -2.57 -36.48 49.85
N PHE A 647 -2.01 -35.75 50.82
CA PHE A 647 -0.55 -35.54 50.90
C PHE A 647 -0.09 -35.06 52.28
N VAL A 648 0.89 -35.76 52.85
CA VAL A 648 1.52 -35.55 54.16
C VAL A 648 2.71 -34.58 54.01
N PRO A 649 2.96 -33.67 54.98
CA PRO A 649 4.12 -32.77 54.94
C PRO A 649 5.38 -33.45 55.50
N PHE A 650 6.54 -33.17 54.89
CA PHE A 650 7.85 -33.47 55.47
C PHE A 650 8.57 -32.17 55.88
N PRO A 651 9.46 -32.24 56.90
CA PRO A 651 9.71 -31.15 57.84
C PRO A 651 10.85 -30.21 57.45
N ASP A 652 10.84 -29.09 58.18
CA ASP A 652 11.83 -28.01 58.20
C ASP A 652 13.28 -28.49 58.29
N GLY A 653 14.15 -27.78 57.57
CA GLY A 653 15.58 -28.03 57.56
C GLY A 653 16.42 -26.85 57.08
N ALA A 654 16.72 -25.97 58.03
CA ALA A 654 17.92 -25.15 58.16
C ALA A 654 18.24 -24.06 57.11
N ALA A 655 18.25 -22.84 57.65
CA ALA A 655 18.84 -21.64 57.10
C ALA A 655 20.29 -21.81 56.59
N SER A 656 20.61 -21.17 55.46
CA SER A 656 21.94 -20.58 55.29
C SER A 656 21.91 -19.32 54.40
N GLY A 657 22.30 -18.22 55.04
CA GLY A 657 22.73 -16.91 54.55
C GLY A 657 22.58 -16.53 53.07
N GLN A 658 21.72 -15.54 52.83
CA GLN A 658 21.91 -14.61 51.71
C GLN A 658 23.23 -13.84 51.88
N LYS A 659 24.17 -14.02 50.96
CA LYS A 659 25.20 -13.01 50.71
C LYS A 659 24.52 -11.81 50.03
N LYS A 660 24.44 -10.69 50.75
CA LYS A 660 24.14 -9.37 50.15
C LYS A 660 25.14 -9.12 49.02
N LYS A 661 24.63 -9.04 47.80
CA LYS A 661 25.40 -8.65 46.62
C LYS A 661 25.94 -7.24 46.83
N SER A 662 27.26 -7.09 46.75
CA SER A 662 27.91 -5.80 46.97
C SER A 662 27.48 -4.78 45.91
N GLY A 663 27.64 -3.48 46.18
CA GLY A 663 27.31 -2.40 45.22
C GLY A 663 27.94 -2.57 43.82
N ILE A 664 28.98 -3.40 43.70
CA ILE A 664 29.64 -3.76 42.44
C ILE A 664 28.76 -4.67 41.55
N GLU A 665 27.91 -5.55 42.12
CA GLU A 665 27.02 -6.41 41.32
C GLU A 665 25.81 -5.66 40.76
N LEU A 666 25.26 -4.71 41.52
CA LEU A 666 24.24 -3.78 41.06
C LEU A 666 24.77 -2.81 39.98
N ALA A 667 26.03 -2.40 40.09
CA ALA A 667 26.71 -1.65 39.03
C ALA A 667 26.92 -2.49 37.75
N ARG A 668 27.21 -3.80 37.87
CA ARG A 668 27.34 -4.71 36.71
C ARG A 668 26.03 -4.92 35.95
N GLN A 669 24.88 -4.99 36.64
CA GLN A 669 23.58 -5.12 35.97
C GLN A 669 23.17 -3.82 35.25
N ARG A 670 23.41 -2.65 35.86
CA ARG A 670 23.29 -1.36 35.17
C ARG A 670 24.23 -1.27 33.96
N HIS A 671 25.46 -1.76 34.09
CA HIS A 671 26.38 -1.88 32.97
C HIS A 671 25.90 -2.83 31.87
N ALA A 672 25.20 -3.93 32.19
CA ALA A 672 24.71 -4.89 31.20
C ALA A 672 23.49 -4.38 30.41
N ALA A 673 22.58 -3.64 31.06
CA ALA A 673 21.48 -2.95 30.38
C ALA A 673 22.00 -1.79 29.50
N ALA A 674 22.97 -1.03 30.02
CA ALA A 674 23.71 -0.03 29.22
C ALA A 674 24.51 -0.69 28.08
N ARG A 675 24.98 -1.94 28.26
CA ARG A 675 25.67 -2.72 27.22
C ARG A 675 24.72 -3.16 26.11
N LYS A 676 23.48 -3.58 26.40
CA LYS A 676 22.46 -3.88 25.37
C LYS A 676 21.98 -2.63 24.59
N MET A 677 21.85 -1.47 25.25
CA MET A 677 21.62 -0.20 24.54
C MET A 677 22.84 0.23 23.72
N LYS A 678 24.06 0.03 24.27
CA LYS A 678 25.30 0.13 23.49
C LYS A 678 25.31 -0.84 22.33
N ASP A 679 24.73 -2.05 22.42
CA ASP A 679 24.76 -3.05 21.35
C ASP A 679 23.84 -2.67 20.19
N ARG A 680 22.70 -1.99 20.40
CA ARG A 680 21.89 -1.44 19.28
C ARG A 680 22.61 -0.30 18.58
N ALA A 681 23.17 0.64 19.35
CA ALA A 681 23.98 1.73 18.81
C ALA A 681 25.27 1.21 18.15
N ALA A 682 25.89 0.17 18.71
CA ALA A 682 27.10 -0.48 18.19
C ALA A 682 26.81 -1.41 17.00
N ALA A 683 25.63 -2.00 16.90
CA ALA A 683 25.22 -2.74 15.70
C ALA A 683 24.93 -1.78 14.54
N ALA A 684 24.30 -0.63 14.80
CA ALA A 684 24.13 0.44 13.82
C ALA A 684 25.48 1.09 13.45
N ALA A 685 26.32 1.41 14.44
CA ALA A 685 27.65 1.99 14.22
C ALA A 685 28.61 1.00 13.56
N GLY A 686 28.55 -0.28 13.92
CA GLY A 686 29.32 -1.35 13.30
C GLY A 686 28.94 -1.50 11.82
N LYS A 687 27.64 -1.61 11.50
CA LYS A 687 27.16 -1.64 10.11
C LYS A 687 27.51 -0.36 9.35
N ALA A 688 27.38 0.81 9.98
CA ALA A 688 27.78 2.08 9.38
C ALA A 688 29.29 2.13 9.10
N ALA A 689 30.13 1.59 9.98
CA ALA A 689 31.58 1.50 9.77
C ALA A 689 31.94 0.58 8.60
N TYR A 690 31.24 -0.56 8.42
CA TYR A 690 31.45 -1.42 7.25
C TYR A 690 30.97 -0.75 5.95
N LEU A 691 29.88 0.01 5.98
CA LEU A 691 29.43 0.77 4.81
C LEU A 691 30.41 1.90 4.47
N GLN A 692 31.02 2.55 5.48
CA GLN A 692 32.09 3.53 5.27
C GLN A 692 33.28 2.90 4.55
N GLN A 693 33.62 1.64 4.83
CA GLN A 693 34.69 0.91 4.14
C GLN A 693 34.40 0.66 2.65
N LEU A 694 33.15 0.77 2.19
CA LEU A 694 32.78 0.66 0.77
C LEU A 694 32.58 2.05 0.11
N ILE A 695 31.92 2.96 0.83
CA ILE A 695 31.59 4.31 0.31
C ILE A 695 32.84 5.20 0.20
N ILE A 696 33.76 5.16 1.18
CA ILE A 696 34.95 6.02 1.16
C ILE A 696 35.87 5.66 -0.02
N PRO A 697 36.19 4.38 -0.30
CA PRO A 697 36.95 4.02 -1.49
C PRO A 697 36.27 4.45 -2.79
N PHE A 698 34.94 4.31 -2.89
CA PHE A 698 34.18 4.75 -4.06
C PHE A 698 34.35 6.27 -4.33
N ILE A 699 34.28 7.10 -3.29
CA ILE A 699 34.52 8.54 -3.41
C ILE A 699 36.00 8.84 -3.72
N ARG A 700 36.94 8.20 -3.00
CA ARG A 700 38.38 8.41 -3.22
C ARG A 700 38.82 8.02 -4.63
N GLN A 701 38.15 7.06 -5.25
CA GLN A 701 38.43 6.67 -6.62
C GLN A 701 38.11 7.80 -7.61
N ALA A 702 37.04 8.56 -7.39
CA ALA A 702 36.75 9.77 -8.17
C ALA A 702 37.81 10.87 -7.94
N ASP A 703 38.25 11.07 -6.69
CA ASP A 703 39.31 12.03 -6.36
C ASP A 703 40.64 11.66 -7.03
N ALA A 704 40.97 10.37 -7.07
CA ALA A 704 42.17 9.86 -7.75
C ALA A 704 42.07 10.08 -9.27
N ASP A 705 40.92 9.77 -9.89
CA ASP A 705 40.71 9.97 -11.33
C ASP A 705 40.74 11.46 -11.72
N ALA A 706 40.26 12.36 -10.86
CA ALA A 706 40.31 13.81 -11.09
C ALA A 706 41.72 14.32 -11.44
N SER A 707 42.77 13.71 -10.84
CA SER A 707 44.17 14.05 -11.13
C SER A 707 44.63 13.64 -12.54
N GLN A 708 43.99 12.66 -13.16
CA GLN A 708 44.33 12.12 -14.48
C GLN A 708 43.47 12.70 -15.61
N LYS A 709 42.28 13.26 -15.30
CA LYS A 709 41.35 13.78 -16.30
C LYS A 709 41.96 14.75 -17.30
N GLY A 710 42.92 15.58 -16.90
CA GLY A 710 43.61 16.52 -17.81
C GLY A 710 44.37 15.87 -18.97
N SER A 711 44.63 14.56 -18.92
CA SER A 711 45.20 13.79 -20.02
C SER A 711 44.21 13.54 -21.17
N GLY A 712 42.90 13.70 -20.93
CA GLY A 712 41.83 13.30 -21.85
C GLY A 712 41.36 11.86 -21.68
N ARG A 713 41.98 11.08 -20.79
CA ARG A 713 41.57 9.70 -20.48
C ARG A 713 41.30 9.57 -18.98
N GLY A 714 40.25 8.85 -18.63
CA GLY A 714 39.96 8.44 -17.26
C GLY A 714 40.88 7.31 -16.80
N LEU A 715 40.97 7.15 -15.49
CA LEU A 715 41.73 6.12 -14.79
C LEU A 715 41.17 4.73 -15.16
N ALA A 716 42.00 3.94 -15.83
CA ALA A 716 41.70 2.54 -16.11
C ALA A 716 41.78 1.71 -14.83
N ILE A 717 40.79 0.83 -14.62
CA ILE A 717 40.74 -0.07 -13.46
C ILE A 717 41.03 -1.49 -13.93
N ASP A 718 41.80 -2.25 -13.15
CA ASP A 718 42.19 -3.63 -13.46
C ASP A 718 40.96 -4.55 -13.69
N GLY A 719 41.03 -5.36 -14.75
CA GLY A 719 40.06 -6.41 -15.07
C GLY A 719 39.44 -6.30 -16.48
N GLY A 720 40.11 -6.85 -17.49
CA GLY A 720 39.53 -7.45 -18.70
C GLY A 720 38.68 -6.61 -19.67
N GLY A 721 38.46 -5.31 -19.45
CA GLY A 721 37.68 -4.44 -20.35
C GLY A 721 37.83 -2.94 -20.04
N PRO A 722 37.17 -2.04 -20.81
CA PRO A 722 37.27 -0.59 -20.62
C PRO A 722 36.47 -0.16 -19.37
N ARG A 723 37.10 -0.31 -18.20
CA ARG A 723 36.55 0.08 -16.90
C ARG A 723 37.15 1.41 -16.48
N THR A 724 36.30 2.34 -16.05
CA THR A 724 36.71 3.67 -15.56
C THR A 724 36.14 3.93 -14.18
N ALA A 725 36.72 4.89 -13.45
CA ALA A 725 36.20 5.34 -12.16
C ALA A 725 34.79 5.94 -12.24
N LEU A 726 34.42 6.48 -13.40
CA LEU A 726 33.10 7.06 -13.66
C LEU A 726 32.00 6.01 -13.70
N VAL A 727 32.15 4.97 -14.53
CA VAL A 727 31.17 3.87 -14.63
C VAL A 727 31.79 2.67 -15.35
N GLU A 728 31.49 1.47 -14.84
CA GLU A 728 31.67 0.23 -15.60
C GLU A 728 30.40 -0.05 -16.44
N HIS A 729 30.33 0.57 -17.62
CA HIS A 729 29.12 0.51 -18.46
C HIS A 729 28.94 -0.86 -19.14
N HIS A 730 27.76 -1.47 -18.95
CA HIS A 730 27.31 -2.67 -19.65
C HIS A 730 25.88 -2.46 -20.19
N PRO A 731 25.51 -3.06 -21.34
CA PRO A 731 24.12 -3.08 -21.77
C PRO A 731 23.23 -3.85 -20.77
N PRO A 732 21.93 -3.54 -20.66
CA PRO A 732 21.02 -4.13 -19.66
C PRO A 732 21.09 -5.67 -19.60
N GLN A 733 21.09 -6.33 -20.76
CA GLN A 733 21.12 -7.80 -20.86
C GLN A 733 22.39 -8.41 -20.26
N LYS A 734 23.50 -7.67 -20.25
CA LYS A 734 24.75 -8.09 -19.59
C LYS A 734 24.79 -7.66 -18.13
N LEU A 735 24.15 -6.54 -17.78
CA LEU A 735 24.16 -6.01 -16.42
C LEU A 735 23.24 -6.78 -15.46
N GLU A 736 22.09 -7.26 -15.92
CA GLU A 736 21.14 -8.06 -15.12
C GLU A 736 21.80 -9.28 -14.43
N PRO A 737 22.51 -10.18 -15.14
CA PRO A 737 23.21 -11.29 -14.49
C PRO A 737 24.40 -10.81 -13.64
N LEU A 738 25.02 -9.68 -14.01
CA LEU A 738 26.10 -9.03 -13.25
C LEU A 738 25.63 -8.32 -11.98
N LEU A 739 24.34 -8.09 -11.79
CA LEU A 739 23.77 -7.64 -10.52
C LEU A 739 23.16 -8.78 -9.71
N ASP A 740 22.77 -9.89 -10.36
CA ASP A 740 22.00 -11.00 -9.77
C ASP A 740 20.73 -10.49 -9.10
N LEU A 741 19.82 -9.92 -9.89
CA LEU A 741 18.56 -9.28 -9.47
C LEU A 741 17.54 -10.23 -8.82
N LYS A 742 17.97 -11.38 -8.31
CA LYS A 742 17.14 -12.35 -7.61
C LYS A 742 16.82 -11.83 -6.22
N LEU A 743 15.53 -11.67 -5.93
CA LEU A 743 15.06 -11.42 -4.57
C LEU A 743 15.06 -12.73 -3.78
N PRO A 744 15.88 -12.86 -2.71
CA PRO A 744 16.04 -14.13 -2.03
C PRO A 744 14.88 -14.36 -1.04
N ALA A 745 14.35 -15.60 -0.99
CA ALA A 745 13.33 -15.99 -0.01
C ALA A 745 13.86 -16.05 1.43
N ILE A 746 15.19 -16.16 1.62
CA ILE A 746 15.89 -16.12 2.90
C ILE A 746 16.89 -14.97 2.86
N GLY A 747 16.93 -14.12 3.89
CA GLY A 747 17.83 -12.97 3.92
C GLY A 747 19.30 -13.37 3.88
N LEU A 748 20.10 -12.71 3.03
CA LEU A 748 21.53 -13.01 2.85
C LEU A 748 22.44 -12.51 3.99
N GLY A 749 21.84 -11.99 5.07
CA GLY A 749 22.57 -11.45 6.22
C GLY A 749 23.44 -10.24 5.88
N LYS A 750 24.40 -9.96 6.76
CA LYS A 750 25.33 -8.82 6.64
C LYS A 750 26.24 -8.96 5.40
N ASP A 751 26.82 -10.13 5.21
CA ASP A 751 27.84 -10.32 4.16
C ASP A 751 27.21 -10.29 2.77
N GLY A 752 26.02 -10.87 2.60
CA GLY A 752 25.26 -10.73 1.36
C GLY A 752 24.83 -9.30 1.07
N LEU A 753 24.43 -8.52 2.09
CA LEU A 753 24.16 -7.10 1.93
C LEU A 753 25.41 -6.33 1.48
N LEU A 754 26.57 -6.57 2.10
CA LEU A 754 27.82 -5.90 1.74
C LEU A 754 28.24 -6.24 0.30
N HIS A 755 28.10 -7.51 -0.10
CA HIS A 755 28.36 -7.95 -1.46
C HIS A 755 27.42 -7.28 -2.49
N LEU A 756 26.13 -7.16 -2.17
CA LEU A 756 25.17 -6.45 -3.02
C LEU A 756 25.49 -4.95 -3.10
N VAL A 757 25.82 -4.30 -1.98
CA VAL A 757 26.24 -2.88 -1.95
C VAL A 757 27.48 -2.67 -2.81
N GLN A 758 28.47 -3.57 -2.73
CA GLN A 758 29.67 -3.50 -3.56
C GLN A 758 29.34 -3.59 -5.05
N ARG A 759 28.46 -4.51 -5.47
CA ARG A 759 28.01 -4.62 -6.88
C ARG A 759 27.24 -3.39 -7.33
N VAL A 760 26.33 -2.88 -6.49
CA VAL A 760 25.59 -1.65 -6.78
C VAL A 760 26.56 -0.48 -6.98
N LEU A 761 27.54 -0.29 -6.09
CA LEU A 761 28.55 0.75 -6.25
C LEU A 761 29.40 0.54 -7.51
N GLN A 762 29.86 -0.68 -7.78
CA GLN A 762 30.71 -1.01 -8.93
C GLN A 762 30.05 -0.69 -10.27
N TYR A 763 28.76 -1.00 -10.42
CA TYR A 763 28.04 -0.83 -11.68
C TYR A 763 27.18 0.46 -11.74
N SER A 764 27.23 1.31 -10.71
CA SER A 764 26.58 2.62 -10.72
C SER A 764 27.50 3.69 -11.25
N VAL A 765 26.92 4.76 -11.81
CA VAL A 765 27.66 5.97 -12.14
C VAL A 765 28.17 6.61 -10.85
N ASN A 766 29.48 6.84 -10.78
CA ASN A 766 30.10 7.61 -9.73
C ASN A 766 29.97 9.11 -10.03
N THR A 767 28.89 9.71 -9.54
CA THR A 767 28.61 11.14 -9.77
C THR A 767 29.65 12.07 -9.14
N TRP A 768 30.48 11.60 -8.20
CA TRP A 768 31.61 12.38 -7.65
C TRP A 768 32.73 12.57 -8.68
N ASP A 769 32.77 11.74 -9.71
CA ASP A 769 33.78 11.78 -10.76
C ASP A 769 33.62 13.05 -11.61
N GLN A 770 34.76 13.68 -11.92
CA GLN A 770 34.83 14.90 -12.73
C GLN A 770 34.34 14.71 -14.17
N GLY A 771 34.29 13.47 -14.67
CA GLY A 771 33.77 13.11 -15.98
C GLY A 771 32.24 13.08 -16.06
N PHE A 772 31.52 13.29 -14.95
CA PHE A 772 30.07 13.42 -14.95
C PHE A 772 29.63 14.84 -15.33
N LEU A 773 29.34 15.06 -16.61
CA LEU A 773 29.00 16.36 -17.22
C LEU A 773 27.74 16.29 -18.10
N ASP A 774 26.91 15.28 -17.86
CA ASP A 774 25.79 14.88 -18.71
C ASP A 774 24.47 15.57 -18.32
N LYS A 775 24.06 15.40 -17.05
CA LYS A 775 22.73 15.78 -16.61
C LYS A 775 22.73 17.09 -15.83
N LEU A 776 21.58 17.78 -15.83
CA LEU A 776 21.35 19.02 -15.07
C LEU A 776 21.15 18.76 -13.57
N TYR A 777 21.97 17.90 -12.98
CA TYR A 777 22.10 17.75 -11.55
C TYR A 777 23.56 17.50 -11.17
N SER A 778 23.97 18.10 -10.07
CA SER A 778 25.32 17.97 -9.55
C SER A 778 25.49 16.71 -8.70
N SER A 779 26.74 16.32 -8.51
CA SER A 779 27.13 15.37 -7.48
C SER A 779 26.63 15.80 -6.09
N THR A 780 26.44 14.81 -5.20
CA THR A 780 26.26 15.09 -3.77
C THR A 780 27.58 15.54 -3.14
N ASN A 781 27.52 16.02 -1.91
CA ASN A 781 28.70 16.42 -1.13
C ASN A 781 28.64 15.82 0.29
N ALA A 782 29.69 16.05 1.09
CA ALA A 782 29.79 15.50 2.43
C ALA A 782 28.62 15.94 3.34
N VAL A 783 28.20 17.20 3.27
CA VAL A 783 27.04 17.73 4.02
C VAL A 783 25.75 17.06 3.55
N GLY A 784 25.63 16.84 2.24
CA GLY A 784 24.55 16.10 1.61
C GLY A 784 24.42 14.67 2.16
N LEU A 785 25.52 13.92 2.21
CA LEU A 785 25.54 12.59 2.83
C LEU A 785 25.10 12.62 4.30
N VAL A 786 25.57 13.60 5.08
CA VAL A 786 25.15 13.79 6.48
C VAL A 786 23.65 14.05 6.57
N SER A 787 23.11 14.89 5.69
CA SER A 787 21.68 15.21 5.69
C SER A 787 20.80 13.97 5.40
N GLU A 788 21.20 13.12 4.44
CA GLU A 788 20.49 11.86 4.14
C GLU A 788 20.57 10.86 5.30
N LEU A 789 21.72 10.77 5.98
CA LEU A 789 21.88 9.93 7.17
C LEU A 789 20.96 10.40 8.31
N ILE A 790 20.83 11.71 8.51
CA ILE A 790 19.91 12.27 9.52
C ILE A 790 18.46 11.98 9.13
N LEU A 791 18.06 12.24 7.87
CA LEU A 791 16.70 11.98 7.41
C LEU A 791 16.32 10.49 7.52
N ALA A 792 17.24 9.58 7.14
CA ALA A 792 17.04 8.15 7.29
C ALA A 792 16.96 7.71 8.78
N THR A 793 17.73 8.36 9.65
CA THR A 793 17.71 8.09 11.10
C THR A 793 16.41 8.57 11.75
N LEU A 794 15.91 9.74 11.35
CA LEU A 794 14.67 10.31 11.87
C LEU A 794 13.42 9.60 11.33
N ASN A 795 13.46 9.17 10.05
CA ASN A 795 12.35 8.50 9.33
C ASN A 795 10.98 9.14 9.61
N THR A 796 10.93 10.46 9.64
CA THR A 796 9.78 11.25 10.07
C THR A 796 9.04 11.82 8.87
N ASN A 797 7.71 11.73 8.86
CA ASN A 797 6.85 12.33 7.84
C ASN A 797 6.50 13.78 8.19
N VAL A 798 6.73 14.75 7.29
CA VAL A 798 6.55 16.19 7.55
C VAL A 798 5.16 16.70 7.16
N HIS A 799 4.14 16.00 7.63
CA HIS A 799 2.74 16.24 7.26
C HIS A 799 2.01 17.16 8.24
N VAL A 800 2.12 16.83 9.53
CA VAL A 800 1.60 17.64 10.64
C VAL A 800 2.74 18.01 11.59
N TYR A 801 2.57 19.15 12.27
CA TYR A 801 3.59 19.69 13.16
C TYR A 801 3.99 18.70 14.27
N GLN A 802 3.00 18.04 14.89
CA GLN A 802 3.20 17.18 16.06
C GLN A 802 4.21 16.06 15.85
N VAL A 803 4.26 15.47 14.65
CA VAL A 803 5.17 14.36 14.36
C VAL A 803 6.56 14.84 13.90
N SER A 804 6.69 16.10 13.49
CA SER A 804 7.87 16.61 12.79
C SER A 804 8.25 18.06 13.16
N PRO A 805 8.23 18.45 14.46
CA PRO A 805 8.27 19.86 14.85
C PRO A 805 9.55 20.56 14.39
N ALA A 806 10.72 19.92 14.54
CA ALA A 806 11.99 20.48 14.09
C ALA A 806 12.08 20.61 12.57
N LEU A 807 11.69 19.57 11.82
CA LEU A 807 11.75 19.57 10.35
C LEU A 807 10.76 20.57 9.75
N THR A 808 9.58 20.73 10.36
CA THR A 808 8.58 21.73 9.97
C THR A 808 9.12 23.15 10.14
N LEU A 809 9.72 23.47 11.29
CA LEU A 809 10.31 24.79 11.53
C LEU A 809 11.50 25.06 10.59
N ILE A 810 12.36 24.06 10.39
CA ILE A 810 13.48 24.15 9.45
C ILE A 810 12.98 24.45 8.03
N GLU A 811 11.96 23.73 7.57
CA GLU A 811 11.41 23.93 6.24
C GLU A 811 10.82 25.32 6.06
N LYS A 812 9.97 25.77 6.99
CA LYS A 812 9.39 27.12 6.95
C LYS A 812 10.46 28.21 6.99
N HIS A 813 11.46 28.04 7.85
CA HIS A 813 12.55 29.01 7.94
C HIS A 813 13.37 29.05 6.65
N THR A 814 13.80 27.88 6.17
CA THR A 814 14.64 27.76 4.97
C THR A 814 13.91 28.26 3.74
N SER A 815 12.63 27.92 3.56
CA SER A 815 11.84 28.38 2.41
C SER A 815 11.59 29.88 2.45
N LYS A 816 11.39 30.47 3.64
CA LYS A 816 11.27 31.93 3.81
C LYS A 816 12.57 32.67 3.49
N GLN A 817 13.72 32.17 3.95
CA GLN A 817 15.02 32.74 3.61
C GLN A 817 15.31 32.61 2.10
N LEU A 818 14.97 31.46 1.51
CA LEU A 818 15.13 31.24 0.08
C LEU A 818 14.22 32.17 -0.74
N ALA A 819 12.97 32.35 -0.33
CA ALA A 819 12.02 33.27 -0.98
C ALA A 819 12.50 34.73 -0.94
N ALA A 820 13.15 35.15 0.15
CA ALA A 820 13.72 36.49 0.27
C ALA A 820 14.82 36.76 -0.77
N LEU A 821 15.58 35.74 -1.20
CA LEU A 821 16.58 35.90 -2.27
C LEU A 821 15.95 36.32 -3.60
N PHE A 822 14.69 35.94 -3.86
CA PHE A 822 13.92 36.31 -5.05
C PHE A 822 13.07 37.59 -4.86
N GLY A 823 13.24 38.29 -3.73
CA GLY A 823 12.50 39.53 -3.43
C GLY A 823 11.16 39.32 -2.76
N TYR A 824 10.81 38.09 -2.36
CA TYR A 824 9.59 37.81 -1.60
C TYR A 824 9.87 38.01 -0.10
N THR A 825 9.73 39.25 0.37
CA THR A 825 10.09 39.68 1.74
C THR A 825 8.88 39.91 2.66
N GLY A 826 7.66 39.69 2.15
CA GLY A 826 6.43 39.86 2.93
C GLY A 826 6.32 38.92 4.13
N ALA A 827 5.47 39.28 5.10
CA ALA A 827 5.30 38.50 6.33
C ALA A 827 4.89 37.03 6.07
N HIS A 828 4.04 36.82 5.06
CA HIS A 828 3.53 35.51 4.64
C HIS A 828 4.27 34.91 3.44
N ALA A 829 5.39 35.50 3.02
CA ALA A 829 6.24 34.92 1.98
C ALA A 829 6.94 33.66 2.49
N GLY A 830 7.15 32.70 1.60
CA GLY A 830 7.82 31.45 1.94
C GLY A 830 7.65 30.42 0.83
N GLY A 831 7.59 29.16 1.23
CA GLY A 831 7.36 28.06 0.30
C GLY A 831 7.29 26.70 0.96
N ILE A 832 7.09 25.69 0.12
CA ILE A 832 6.99 24.29 0.50
C ILE A 832 7.97 23.46 -0.32
N SER A 833 8.60 22.47 0.29
CA SER A 833 9.44 21.52 -0.43
C SER A 833 8.59 20.58 -1.30
N GLN A 834 9.13 20.24 -2.46
CA GLN A 834 8.47 19.44 -3.49
C GLN A 834 9.44 18.35 -3.98
N PRO A 835 8.95 17.18 -4.44
CA PRO A 835 9.76 16.05 -4.92
C PRO A 835 10.26 16.32 -6.34
N GLY A 836 10.91 17.47 -6.55
CA GLY A 836 11.47 17.92 -7.83
C GLY A 836 10.78 19.12 -8.46
N GLY A 837 11.42 19.65 -9.50
CA GLY A 837 10.94 20.83 -10.25
C GLY A 837 9.61 20.57 -10.96
N SER A 838 9.42 19.39 -11.56
CA SER A 838 8.14 19.04 -12.21
C SER A 838 6.96 19.12 -11.26
N ALA A 839 7.10 18.60 -10.03
CA ALA A 839 6.05 18.69 -9.01
C ALA A 839 5.82 20.12 -8.52
N SER A 840 6.87 20.95 -8.50
CA SER A 840 6.77 22.38 -8.20
C SER A 840 5.94 23.11 -9.26
N ASN A 841 6.27 22.90 -10.54
CA ASN A 841 5.55 23.48 -11.69
C ASN A 841 4.11 22.97 -11.81
N SER A 842 3.86 21.69 -11.50
CA SER A 842 2.49 21.14 -11.47
C SER A 842 1.67 21.77 -10.34
N SER A 843 2.26 21.92 -9.15
CA SER A 843 1.57 22.51 -8.00
C SER A 843 1.29 24.00 -8.22
N SER A 844 2.22 24.77 -8.82
CA SER A 844 1.98 26.18 -9.15
C SER A 844 0.84 26.36 -10.14
N LEU A 845 0.70 25.46 -11.12
CA LEU A 845 -0.41 25.49 -12.07
C LEU A 845 -1.77 25.29 -11.39
N VAL A 846 -1.86 24.33 -10.46
CA VAL A 846 -3.08 24.09 -9.66
C VAL A 846 -3.35 25.28 -8.74
N ILE A 847 -2.32 25.82 -8.09
CA ILE A 847 -2.43 26.99 -7.21
C ILE A 847 -2.96 28.20 -8.00
N ALA A 848 -2.39 28.46 -9.17
CA ALA A 848 -2.83 29.54 -10.04
C ALA A 848 -4.30 29.39 -10.46
N ARG A 849 -4.69 28.18 -10.93
CA ARG A 849 -6.09 27.91 -11.29
C ARG A 849 -7.02 28.12 -10.11
N ASN A 850 -6.73 27.50 -8.96
CA ASN A 850 -7.60 27.54 -7.80
C ASN A 850 -7.62 28.93 -7.12
N THR A 851 -6.62 29.77 -7.39
CA THR A 851 -6.59 31.16 -6.90
C THR A 851 -7.38 32.10 -7.81
N LEU A 852 -7.19 32.00 -9.13
CA LEU A 852 -7.87 32.85 -10.11
C LEU A 852 -9.30 32.41 -10.41
N PHE A 853 -9.57 31.10 -10.27
CA PHE A 853 -10.85 30.43 -10.53
C PHE A 853 -11.18 29.46 -9.38
N PRO A 854 -11.45 29.97 -8.17
CA PRO A 854 -11.67 29.14 -6.98
C PRO A 854 -12.86 28.19 -7.11
N GLU A 855 -13.85 28.51 -7.94
CA GLU A 855 -14.99 27.64 -8.23
C GLU A 855 -14.57 26.30 -8.85
N THR A 856 -13.36 26.23 -9.44
CA THR A 856 -12.83 24.99 -10.02
C THR A 856 -12.43 23.95 -8.97
N LYS A 857 -12.30 24.34 -7.70
CA LYS A 857 -12.09 23.40 -6.60
C LYS A 857 -13.30 22.49 -6.39
N ASP A 858 -14.50 23.04 -6.53
CA ASP A 858 -15.76 22.33 -6.25
C ASP A 858 -16.43 21.86 -7.55
N GLY A 859 -16.52 22.74 -8.56
CA GLY A 859 -17.22 22.47 -9.82
C GLY A 859 -16.36 21.89 -10.94
N GLY A 860 -15.06 21.67 -10.71
CA GLY A 860 -14.11 21.30 -11.76
C GLY A 860 -13.94 22.39 -12.82
N ILE A 861 -13.37 22.06 -13.98
CA ILE A 861 -13.07 23.06 -15.03
C ILE A 861 -14.30 23.55 -15.81
N GLY A 862 -15.44 22.86 -15.68
CA GLY A 862 -16.69 23.20 -16.38
C GLY A 862 -16.53 23.28 -17.90
N GLY A 863 -17.17 24.28 -18.52
CA GLY A 863 -17.01 24.59 -19.96
C GLY A 863 -15.83 25.49 -20.30
N ARG A 864 -14.94 25.82 -19.36
CA ARG A 864 -13.81 26.72 -19.60
C ARG A 864 -12.72 26.00 -20.40
N ARG A 865 -12.19 26.67 -21.43
CA ARG A 865 -11.01 26.21 -22.17
C ARG A 865 -9.77 26.93 -21.65
N PHE A 866 -9.20 26.40 -20.57
CA PHE A 866 -8.00 26.99 -19.97
C PHE A 866 -6.80 26.91 -20.91
N VAL A 867 -6.02 27.98 -20.96
CA VAL A 867 -4.80 28.08 -21.77
C VAL A 867 -3.66 28.63 -20.92
N LEU A 868 -2.49 28.01 -21.09
CA LEU A 868 -1.26 28.40 -20.42
C LEU A 868 -0.12 28.60 -21.43
N PHE A 869 0.72 29.59 -21.18
CA PHE A 869 1.82 29.96 -22.07
C PHE A 869 3.16 29.61 -21.44
N THR A 870 4.07 29.10 -22.25
CA THR A 870 5.45 28.82 -21.86
C THR A 870 6.35 29.09 -23.05
N SER A 871 7.65 29.29 -22.82
CA SER A 871 8.64 29.34 -23.92
C SER A 871 8.50 28.10 -24.83
N ALA A 872 8.70 28.26 -26.14
CA ALA A 872 8.85 27.13 -27.06
C ALA A 872 10.02 26.21 -26.68
N HIS A 873 11.01 26.73 -25.93
CA HIS A 873 12.10 25.96 -25.31
C HIS A 873 11.81 25.61 -23.83
N GLY A 874 10.56 25.77 -23.39
CA GLY A 874 10.11 25.47 -22.03
C GLY A 874 10.18 23.99 -21.70
N HIS A 875 10.18 23.67 -20.41
CA HIS A 875 10.30 22.30 -19.95
C HIS A 875 9.00 21.51 -20.16
N TYR A 876 9.11 20.26 -20.62
CA TYR A 876 7.97 19.36 -20.90
C TYR A 876 7.04 19.12 -19.69
N SER A 877 7.46 19.47 -18.48
CA SER A 877 6.66 19.29 -17.26
C SER A 877 5.33 20.04 -17.29
N LEU A 878 5.26 21.18 -17.99
CA LEU A 878 4.02 21.96 -18.07
C LEU A 878 2.98 21.25 -18.95
N GLU A 879 3.42 20.65 -20.06
CA GLU A 879 2.57 19.83 -20.92
C GLU A 879 2.08 18.57 -20.19
N LYS A 880 2.98 17.88 -19.46
CA LYS A 880 2.58 16.75 -18.61
C LYS A 880 1.60 17.16 -17.51
N ALA A 881 1.81 18.32 -16.88
CA ALA A 881 0.87 18.85 -15.90
C ALA A 881 -0.49 19.15 -16.54
N ALA A 882 -0.51 19.71 -17.75
CA ALA A 882 -1.74 19.98 -18.48
C ALA A 882 -2.53 18.71 -18.84
N GLN A 883 -1.84 17.65 -19.24
CA GLN A 883 -2.46 16.34 -19.45
C GLN A 883 -3.02 15.77 -18.14
N MET A 884 -2.21 15.79 -17.07
CA MET A 884 -2.57 15.23 -15.77
C MET A 884 -3.77 15.92 -15.12
N PHE A 885 -3.93 17.23 -15.31
CA PHE A 885 -5.03 18.01 -14.74
C PHE A 885 -6.21 18.23 -15.70
N GLY A 886 -6.21 17.57 -16.87
CA GLY A 886 -7.35 17.57 -17.78
C GLY A 886 -7.49 18.83 -18.66
N PHE A 887 -6.44 19.64 -18.81
CA PHE A 887 -6.42 20.75 -19.78
C PHE A 887 -6.05 20.26 -21.20
N GLY A 888 -5.30 19.15 -21.28
CA GLY A 888 -4.80 18.59 -22.54
C GLY A 888 -3.58 19.33 -23.10
N SER A 889 -2.76 18.64 -23.91
CA SER A 889 -1.53 19.22 -24.47
C SER A 889 -1.76 20.50 -25.29
N LYS A 890 -2.88 20.58 -26.02
CA LYS A 890 -3.21 21.75 -26.86
C LYS A 890 -3.49 23.03 -26.06
N ALA A 891 -3.74 22.91 -24.75
CA ALA A 891 -3.87 24.06 -23.85
C ALA A 891 -2.52 24.73 -23.53
N VAL A 892 -1.40 24.05 -23.79
CA VAL A 892 -0.06 24.60 -23.61
C VAL A 892 0.39 25.26 -24.91
N ARG A 893 0.57 26.58 -24.88
CA ARG A 893 1.00 27.37 -26.04
C ARG A 893 2.48 27.73 -25.89
N GLY A 894 3.30 27.19 -26.78
CA GLY A 894 4.70 27.56 -26.92
C GLY A 894 4.82 28.96 -27.52
N VAL A 895 5.41 29.89 -26.79
CA VAL A 895 5.69 31.25 -27.26
C VAL A 895 7.02 31.26 -28.00
N PRO A 896 7.10 31.89 -29.19
CA PRO A 896 8.34 32.04 -29.93
C PRO A 896 9.48 32.64 -29.10
N VAL A 897 10.70 32.23 -29.44
CA VAL A 897 11.92 32.67 -28.78
C VAL A 897 12.79 33.54 -29.70
N ASP A 898 13.72 34.29 -29.14
CA ASP A 898 14.76 34.99 -29.88
C ASP A 898 15.96 34.07 -30.19
N ASP A 899 16.97 34.61 -30.89
CA ASP A 899 18.19 33.87 -31.27
C ASP A 899 19.07 33.46 -30.08
N ALA A 900 18.77 33.97 -28.88
CA ALA A 900 19.36 33.55 -27.63
C ALA A 900 18.48 32.53 -26.88
N GLY A 901 17.35 32.12 -27.46
CA GLY A 901 16.37 31.18 -26.92
C GLY A 901 15.55 31.71 -25.77
N ARG A 902 15.41 33.02 -25.64
CA ARG A 902 14.58 33.69 -24.65
C ARG A 902 13.20 33.94 -25.23
N LEU A 903 12.15 33.73 -24.45
CA LEU A 903 10.78 34.05 -24.83
C LEU A 903 10.64 35.52 -25.26
N ARG A 904 9.89 35.77 -26.34
CA ARG A 904 9.56 37.13 -26.80
C ARG A 904 8.28 37.65 -26.13
N ALA A 905 8.38 38.69 -25.30
CA ALA A 905 7.25 39.19 -24.51
C ALA A 905 6.14 39.79 -25.40
N GLU A 906 6.51 40.39 -26.53
CA GLU A 906 5.57 40.90 -27.54
C GLU A 906 4.74 39.78 -28.20
N GLU A 907 5.35 38.61 -28.43
CA GLU A 907 4.63 37.44 -28.94
C GLU A 907 3.73 36.81 -27.89
N LEU A 908 4.14 36.82 -26.62
CA LEU A 908 3.27 36.42 -25.51
C LEU A 908 2.02 37.31 -25.46
N ASP A 909 2.18 38.63 -25.54
CA ASP A 909 1.06 39.58 -25.53
C ASP A 909 0.09 39.34 -26.70
N ARG A 910 0.64 39.10 -27.91
CA ARG A 910 -0.15 38.74 -29.09
C ARG A 910 -0.95 37.44 -28.89
N LEU A 911 -0.29 36.37 -28.45
CA LEU A 911 -0.93 35.06 -28.25
C LEU A 911 -1.99 35.08 -27.13
N VAL A 912 -1.77 35.88 -26.09
CA VAL A 912 -2.78 36.08 -25.02
C VAL A 912 -4.03 36.75 -25.58
N LYS A 913 -3.89 37.78 -26.43
CA LYS A 913 -5.03 38.45 -27.07
C LYS A 913 -5.77 37.49 -28.00
N GLU A 914 -5.06 36.75 -28.84
CA GLU A 914 -5.65 35.75 -29.74
C GLU A 914 -6.43 34.67 -28.98
N SER A 915 -5.90 34.21 -27.84
CA SER A 915 -6.58 33.24 -26.99
C SER A 915 -7.88 33.81 -26.40
N LYS A 916 -7.87 35.08 -25.95
CA LYS A 916 -9.10 35.75 -25.48
C LYS A 916 -10.12 35.93 -26.62
N ASP A 917 -9.68 36.35 -27.79
CA ASP A 917 -10.54 36.55 -28.98
C ASP A 917 -11.15 35.23 -29.46
N ALA A 918 -10.44 34.11 -29.28
CA ALA A 918 -10.93 32.77 -29.57
C ALA A 918 -11.94 32.24 -28.53
N GLY A 919 -12.24 32.99 -27.47
CA GLY A 919 -13.12 32.56 -26.36
C GLY A 919 -12.48 31.48 -25.49
N GLU A 920 -11.16 31.48 -25.36
CA GLU A 920 -10.42 30.64 -24.42
C GLU A 920 -10.19 31.41 -23.09
N THR A 921 -9.68 30.73 -22.07
CA THR A 921 -9.41 31.30 -20.73
C THR A 921 -7.90 31.25 -20.45
N PRO A 922 -7.12 32.21 -20.97
CA PRO A 922 -5.72 32.33 -20.60
C PRO A 922 -5.60 32.69 -19.11
N PHE A 923 -4.75 31.97 -18.36
CA PHE A 923 -4.62 32.20 -16.92
C PHE A 923 -3.20 32.07 -16.36
N TYR A 924 -2.28 31.44 -17.08
CA TYR A 924 -0.97 31.07 -16.54
C TYR A 924 0.14 31.31 -17.56
N VAL A 925 1.23 31.91 -17.11
CA VAL A 925 2.46 32.11 -17.88
C VAL A 925 3.63 31.51 -17.11
N ASN A 926 4.39 30.66 -17.78
CA ASN A 926 5.64 30.08 -17.29
C ASN A 926 6.84 30.80 -17.93
N ALA A 927 7.52 31.64 -17.15
CA ALA A 927 8.84 32.16 -17.50
C ALA A 927 9.92 31.16 -17.08
N THR A 928 10.90 30.92 -17.94
CA THR A 928 11.99 29.99 -17.66
C THR A 928 13.26 30.75 -17.26
N ALA A 929 13.77 30.46 -16.06
CA ALA A 929 15.07 30.93 -15.62
C ALA A 929 16.09 29.80 -15.79
N GLY A 930 16.75 29.77 -16.94
CA GLY A 930 17.69 28.73 -17.35
C GLY A 930 17.01 27.59 -18.10
N THR A 931 16.77 27.76 -19.41
CA THR A 931 16.19 26.71 -20.26
C THR A 931 17.05 25.44 -20.25
N THR A 932 16.40 24.28 -20.35
CA THR A 932 17.05 22.96 -20.20
C THR A 932 18.15 22.72 -21.23
N VAL A 933 17.95 23.20 -22.46
CA VAL A 933 18.89 22.96 -23.56
C VAL A 933 19.96 24.05 -23.60
N MET A 934 19.59 25.32 -23.72
CA MET A 934 20.54 26.41 -23.96
C MET A 934 20.88 27.25 -22.72
N GLY A 935 20.14 27.10 -21.62
CA GLY A 935 20.40 27.83 -20.38
C GLY A 935 19.87 29.25 -20.40
N SER A 936 19.02 29.60 -21.36
CA SER A 936 18.47 30.94 -21.56
C SER A 936 17.59 31.39 -20.40
N PHE A 937 17.60 32.69 -20.11
CA PHE A 937 16.73 33.32 -19.12
C PHE A 937 15.72 34.21 -19.83
N ASP A 938 14.44 33.92 -19.64
CA ASP A 938 13.36 34.70 -20.23
C ASP A 938 13.31 36.13 -19.64
N PRO A 939 12.80 37.12 -20.38
CA PRO A 939 12.68 38.51 -19.92
C PRO A 939 11.51 38.66 -18.93
N ILE A 940 11.73 38.24 -17.67
CA ILE A 940 10.67 38.12 -16.65
C ILE A 940 9.98 39.47 -16.38
N ASP A 941 10.71 40.58 -16.42
CA ASP A 941 10.15 41.91 -16.14
C ASP A 941 9.15 42.35 -17.22
N GLU A 942 9.52 42.16 -18.48
CA GLU A 942 8.68 42.42 -19.64
C GLU A 942 7.48 41.46 -19.71
N MET A 943 7.67 40.20 -19.31
CA MET A 943 6.56 39.23 -19.19
C MET A 943 5.60 39.58 -18.05
N ALA A 944 6.11 40.12 -16.94
CA ALA A 944 5.29 40.57 -15.82
C ALA A 944 4.37 41.71 -16.24
N ASP A 945 4.82 42.64 -17.08
CA ASP A 945 3.95 43.68 -17.66
C ASP A 945 2.76 43.07 -18.41
N VAL A 946 3.00 42.01 -19.20
CA VAL A 946 1.92 41.30 -19.92
C VAL A 946 0.96 40.61 -18.94
N CYS A 947 1.49 39.90 -17.95
CA CYS A 947 0.69 39.19 -16.94
C CYS A 947 -0.19 40.16 -16.13
N GLU A 948 0.37 41.27 -15.67
CA GLU A 948 -0.36 42.31 -14.92
C GLU A 948 -1.45 42.97 -15.78
N ARG A 949 -1.16 43.29 -17.06
CA ARG A 949 -2.17 43.83 -17.99
C ARG A 949 -3.34 42.88 -18.24
N HIS A 950 -3.07 41.58 -18.31
CA HIS A 950 -4.08 40.58 -18.71
C HIS A 950 -4.69 39.78 -17.56
N GLY A 951 -4.22 39.98 -16.33
CA GLY A 951 -4.69 39.28 -15.13
C GLY A 951 -4.26 37.81 -15.08
N LEU A 952 -3.03 37.50 -15.50
CA LEU A 952 -2.49 36.13 -15.58
C LEU A 952 -1.54 35.85 -14.42
N TRP A 953 -1.52 34.61 -13.94
CA TRP A 953 -0.53 34.16 -12.97
C TRP A 953 0.84 34.02 -13.63
N LEU A 954 1.85 34.69 -13.08
CA LEU A 954 3.24 34.56 -13.52
C LEU A 954 3.99 33.59 -12.62
N HIS A 955 4.37 32.44 -13.18
CA HIS A 955 5.27 31.49 -12.54
C HIS A 955 6.66 31.53 -13.19
N VAL A 956 7.71 31.47 -12.38
CA VAL A 956 9.08 31.30 -12.86
C VAL A 956 9.54 29.86 -12.61
N ASP A 957 9.79 29.10 -13.67
CA ASP A 957 10.54 27.85 -13.58
C ASP A 957 12.04 28.17 -13.47
N GLY A 958 12.49 28.37 -12.25
CA GLY A 958 13.90 28.51 -11.88
C GLY A 958 14.51 27.20 -11.39
N SER A 959 13.97 26.05 -11.79
CA SER A 959 14.48 24.75 -11.33
C SER A 959 15.98 24.63 -11.62
N TRP A 960 16.39 24.99 -12.84
CA TRP A 960 17.81 25.00 -13.22
C TRP A 960 18.49 26.30 -12.79
N GLY A 961 18.11 27.45 -13.34
CA GLY A 961 18.82 28.73 -13.17
C GLY A 961 18.44 29.57 -11.95
N GLY A 962 17.39 29.21 -11.21
CA GLY A 962 17.00 29.92 -9.98
C GLY A 962 18.08 30.02 -8.89
N PRO A 963 18.93 28.99 -8.67
CA PRO A 963 20.03 29.06 -7.71
C PRO A 963 21.04 30.19 -7.92
N VAL A 964 21.10 30.83 -9.11
CA VAL A 964 21.93 32.03 -9.28
C VAL A 964 21.54 33.17 -8.32
N ALA A 965 20.36 33.09 -7.69
CA ALA A 965 19.91 34.00 -6.63
C ALA A 965 20.86 34.11 -5.43
N PHE A 966 21.73 33.12 -5.20
CA PHE A 966 22.75 33.15 -4.14
C PHE A 966 23.93 34.08 -4.47
N ASN A 967 24.12 34.43 -5.74
CA ASN A 967 25.15 35.36 -6.20
C ASN A 967 24.50 36.70 -6.57
N GLU A 968 24.86 37.78 -5.87
CA GLU A 968 24.14 39.05 -6.02
C GLU A 968 24.20 39.61 -7.44
N ARG A 969 25.37 39.52 -8.11
CA ARG A 969 25.57 40.01 -9.48
C ARG A 969 24.76 39.19 -10.47
N LEU A 970 24.91 37.86 -10.44
CA LEU A 970 24.16 36.97 -11.34
C LEU A 970 22.65 37.09 -11.11
N ARG A 971 22.20 37.23 -9.86
CA ARG A 971 20.80 37.48 -9.53
C ARG A 971 20.26 38.74 -10.21
N LYS A 972 20.96 39.88 -10.07
CA LYS A 972 20.52 41.17 -10.65
C LYS A 972 20.47 41.12 -12.18
N GLU A 973 21.42 40.41 -12.80
CA GLU A 973 21.51 40.32 -14.26
C GLU A 973 20.55 39.28 -14.86
N ARG A 974 20.41 38.11 -14.25
CA ARG A 974 19.71 36.94 -14.83
C ARG A 974 18.29 36.74 -14.33
N LEU A 975 17.96 37.25 -13.13
CA LEU A 975 16.65 37.13 -12.51
C LEU A 975 15.95 38.49 -12.38
N ARG A 976 16.27 39.44 -13.26
CA ARG A 976 15.61 40.76 -13.29
C ARG A 976 14.10 40.56 -13.45
N GLY A 977 13.30 41.23 -12.62
CA GLY A 977 11.84 41.09 -12.61
C GLY A 977 11.29 39.93 -11.79
N VAL A 978 12.11 38.99 -11.28
CA VAL A 978 11.61 37.80 -10.54
C VAL A 978 10.73 38.13 -9.33
N HIS A 979 11.01 39.24 -8.65
CA HIS A 979 10.22 39.75 -7.52
C HIS A 979 8.76 40.09 -7.89
N ARG A 980 8.44 40.23 -9.18
CA ARG A 980 7.09 40.47 -9.71
C ARG A 980 6.31 39.18 -9.96
N ALA A 981 6.96 38.03 -10.07
CA ALA A 981 6.27 36.74 -10.24
C ALA A 981 5.44 36.35 -9.00
N ASP A 982 4.39 35.55 -9.20
CA ASP A 982 3.51 35.09 -8.12
C ASP A 982 4.09 33.87 -7.40
N SER A 983 4.80 33.02 -8.16
CA SER A 983 5.52 31.88 -7.63
C SER A 983 6.78 31.54 -8.43
N ILE A 984 7.72 30.85 -7.78
CA ILE A 984 8.95 30.35 -8.41
C ILE A 984 9.27 28.95 -7.94
N ALA A 985 9.60 28.07 -8.88
CA ALA A 985 10.23 26.79 -8.60
C ALA A 985 11.75 26.99 -8.53
N VAL A 986 12.41 26.45 -7.51
CA VAL A 986 13.88 26.44 -7.41
C VAL A 986 14.35 25.08 -6.93
N THR A 987 15.39 24.54 -7.58
CA THR A 987 15.84 23.18 -7.31
C THR A 987 17.32 23.15 -6.90
N PRO A 988 17.62 23.31 -5.58
CA PRO A 988 19.00 23.29 -5.07
C PRO A 988 19.83 22.06 -5.45
N HIS A 989 19.20 20.89 -5.63
CA HIS A 989 19.94 19.69 -6.01
C HIS A 989 20.50 19.68 -7.43
N LYS A 990 20.22 20.74 -8.20
CA LYS A 990 20.78 20.90 -9.52
C LYS A 990 22.12 21.63 -9.49
N MET A 991 22.14 22.95 -9.33
CA MET A 991 23.39 23.72 -9.39
C MET A 991 24.23 23.72 -8.11
N LEU A 992 23.62 23.50 -6.94
CA LEU A 992 24.26 23.80 -5.65
C LEU A 992 24.91 22.60 -4.96
N GLY A 993 24.96 21.41 -5.58
CA GLY A 993 25.57 20.23 -4.93
C GLY A 993 24.70 19.61 -3.83
N VAL A 994 23.44 20.02 -3.68
CA VAL A 994 22.52 19.46 -2.67
C VAL A 994 22.00 18.08 -3.15
N PRO A 995 21.80 17.08 -2.30
CA PRO A 995 21.33 15.77 -2.74
C PRO A 995 19.90 15.78 -3.33
N VAL A 996 19.68 14.90 -4.30
CA VAL A 996 18.34 14.60 -4.87
C VAL A 996 17.52 13.76 -3.88
N THR A 997 16.23 14.03 -3.64
CA THR A 997 15.44 15.17 -4.08
C THR A 997 15.57 16.35 -3.12
N CYS A 998 15.59 17.58 -3.65
CA CYS A 998 15.51 18.83 -2.89
C CYS A 998 15.05 19.96 -3.82
N SER A 999 13.75 20.30 -3.81
CA SER A 999 13.15 21.36 -4.61
C SER A 999 12.17 22.15 -3.77
N PHE A 1000 11.94 23.41 -4.11
CA PHE A 1000 11.00 24.27 -3.42
C PHE A 1000 10.09 24.96 -4.44
N LEU A 1001 8.81 25.05 -4.09
CA LEU A 1001 7.90 26.02 -4.69
C LEU A 1001 7.71 27.17 -3.70
N LEU A 1002 8.12 28.36 -4.12
CA LEU A 1002 8.09 29.58 -3.31
C LEU A 1002 6.99 30.51 -3.82
N GLY A 1003 6.36 31.24 -2.91
CA GLY A 1003 5.31 32.21 -3.22
C GLY A 1003 5.42 33.48 -2.37
N LYS A 1004 4.82 34.55 -2.87
CA LYS A 1004 4.71 35.83 -2.16
C LYS A 1004 3.83 35.77 -0.92
N ASP A 1005 2.82 34.89 -0.96
CA ASP A 1005 1.84 34.72 0.12
C ASP A 1005 1.38 33.26 0.22
N MET A 1006 1.87 32.57 1.24
CA MET A 1006 1.54 31.16 1.48
C MET A 1006 0.08 30.93 1.85
N ARG A 1007 -0.68 31.96 2.21
CA ARG A 1007 -2.14 31.84 2.43
C ARG A 1007 -2.86 31.54 1.13
N GLN A 1008 -2.38 32.04 -0.01
CA GLN A 1008 -2.95 31.71 -1.32
C GLN A 1008 -2.72 30.24 -1.66
N PHE A 1009 -1.51 29.74 -1.40
CA PHE A 1009 -1.16 28.34 -1.58
C PHE A 1009 -2.05 27.44 -0.70
N TRP A 1010 -2.21 27.81 0.56
CA TRP A 1010 -3.08 27.13 1.50
C TRP A 1010 -4.53 27.12 1.03
N LYS A 1011 -5.13 28.28 0.72
CA LYS A 1011 -6.51 28.36 0.21
C LYS A 1011 -6.69 27.56 -1.07
N ALA A 1012 -5.72 27.58 -1.97
CA ALA A 1012 -5.76 26.85 -3.22
C ALA A 1012 -5.68 25.33 -3.03
N MET A 1013 -4.92 24.84 -2.05
CA MET A 1013 -4.61 23.41 -1.87
C MET A 1013 -5.42 22.73 -0.76
N THR A 1014 -5.83 23.46 0.26
CA THR A 1014 -6.48 22.91 1.46
C THR A 1014 -7.83 22.26 1.16
N LEU A 1015 -8.13 21.21 1.92
CA LEU A 1015 -9.41 20.52 1.98
C LEU A 1015 -9.78 20.26 3.45
N PRO A 1016 -11.07 20.26 3.81
CA PRO A 1016 -11.52 20.00 5.18
C PRO A 1016 -11.34 18.51 5.56
N ALA A 1017 -10.12 18.11 5.90
CA ALA A 1017 -9.76 16.78 6.39
C ALA A 1017 -9.64 16.78 7.93
N GLY A 1018 -10.77 16.92 8.64
CA GLY A 1018 -10.83 17.16 10.08
C GLY A 1018 -10.24 16.05 10.99
N TYR A 1019 -9.87 14.90 10.43
CA TYR A 1019 -9.14 13.84 11.14
C TYR A 1019 -7.62 14.07 11.21
N LEU A 1020 -7.10 15.02 10.44
CA LEU A 1020 -5.65 15.25 10.27
C LEU A 1020 -5.27 16.72 10.39
N PHE A 1021 -6.01 17.62 9.74
CA PHE A 1021 -5.73 19.05 9.76
C PHE A 1021 -6.71 19.75 10.70
N HIS A 1022 -6.16 20.42 11.71
CA HIS A 1022 -6.94 21.06 12.76
C HIS A 1022 -6.88 22.59 12.69
N ASN A 1023 -6.22 23.15 11.67
CA ASN A 1023 -6.14 24.59 11.46
C ASN A 1023 -7.46 25.11 10.88
N THR A 1024 -8.22 25.86 11.68
CA THR A 1024 -9.54 26.39 11.30
C THR A 1024 -9.53 27.87 10.94
N ASP A 1025 -8.44 28.59 11.24
CA ASP A 1025 -8.28 30.02 10.94
C ASP A 1025 -7.37 30.24 9.72
N ALA A 1026 -7.93 30.83 8.66
CA ALA A 1026 -7.22 31.15 7.42
C ALA A 1026 -6.10 32.21 7.57
N ASN A 1027 -6.06 32.92 8.70
CA ASN A 1027 -5.01 33.88 9.04
C ASN A 1027 -3.98 33.32 10.03
N ALA A 1028 -4.19 32.12 10.57
CA ALA A 1028 -3.24 31.48 11.45
C ALA A 1028 -1.97 31.04 10.71
N GLU A 1029 -0.89 30.89 11.47
CA GLU A 1029 0.34 30.29 10.97
C GLU A 1029 0.09 28.84 10.50
N ILE A 1030 0.50 28.54 9.26
CA ILE A 1030 0.31 27.20 8.67
C ILE A 1030 1.48 26.31 9.09
N TYR A 1031 1.27 25.41 10.05
CA TYR A 1031 2.29 24.44 10.49
C TYR A 1031 2.07 23.03 9.96
N ASP A 1032 0.85 22.68 9.58
CA ASP A 1032 0.54 21.39 8.97
C ASP A 1032 0.82 21.47 7.46
N LEU A 1033 2.11 21.32 7.14
CA LEU A 1033 2.65 21.60 5.81
C LEU A 1033 2.10 20.68 4.70
N ALA A 1034 1.54 19.51 5.02
CA ALA A 1034 0.87 18.67 4.03
C ALA A 1034 -0.38 19.35 3.43
N ASP A 1035 -0.95 20.36 4.09
CA ASP A 1035 -2.11 21.10 3.59
C ASP A 1035 -1.76 22.11 2.47
N LEU A 1036 -0.47 22.21 2.12
CA LEU A 1036 0.06 23.08 1.06
C LEU A 1036 0.44 22.29 -0.22
N THR A 1037 0.24 20.97 -0.24
CA THR A 1037 0.80 20.07 -1.26
C THR A 1037 -0.13 18.87 -1.47
N PRO A 1038 -0.15 18.25 -2.67
CA PRO A 1038 -0.88 17.00 -2.86
C PRO A 1038 -0.30 15.82 -2.05
N GLN A 1039 0.90 15.95 -1.47
CA GLN A 1039 1.54 14.89 -0.69
C GLN A 1039 1.21 14.96 0.80
N CYS A 1040 0.43 13.98 1.28
CA CYS A 1040 0.29 13.72 2.72
C CYS A 1040 1.52 13.02 3.31
N GLY A 1041 2.17 12.11 2.57
CA GLY A 1041 3.42 11.47 2.99
C GLY A 1041 4.64 12.13 2.35
N ARG A 1042 5.48 12.86 3.10
CA ARG A 1042 6.68 13.50 2.55
C ARG A 1042 7.88 13.52 3.51
N LYS A 1043 9.08 13.42 2.92
CA LYS A 1043 10.36 13.56 3.63
C LYS A 1043 10.66 15.03 3.93
N GLY A 1044 11.43 15.30 4.99
CA GLY A 1044 11.92 16.64 5.32
C GLY A 1044 13.08 17.10 4.45
N ASP A 1045 12.92 17.08 3.12
CA ASP A 1045 14.00 17.37 2.16
C ASP A 1045 14.58 18.79 2.30
N ALA A 1046 13.85 19.72 2.93
CA ALA A 1046 14.36 21.05 3.25
C ALA A 1046 15.58 21.04 4.19
N LEU A 1047 15.74 20.00 5.01
CA LEU A 1047 16.91 19.82 5.88
C LEU A 1047 18.22 19.81 5.08
N LYS A 1048 18.19 19.27 3.85
CA LYS A 1048 19.38 19.14 2.99
C LYS A 1048 19.94 20.50 2.61
N LEU A 1049 19.07 21.41 2.14
CA LEU A 1049 19.45 22.79 1.86
C LEU A 1049 19.81 23.52 3.16
N PHE A 1050 19.02 23.38 4.23
CA PHE A 1050 19.28 24.04 5.50
C PHE A 1050 20.69 23.77 6.02
N LEU A 1051 21.11 22.50 6.07
CA LEU A 1051 22.45 22.13 6.54
C LEU A 1051 23.54 22.59 5.58
N SER A 1052 23.31 22.47 4.26
CA SER A 1052 24.27 22.96 3.26
C SER A 1052 24.46 24.48 3.36
N TRP A 1053 23.37 25.23 3.55
CA TRP A 1053 23.41 26.68 3.69
C TRP A 1053 24.06 27.10 5.01
N ASN A 1054 23.81 26.39 6.11
CA ASN A 1054 24.53 26.66 7.36
C ASN A 1054 26.04 26.35 7.27
N TYR A 1055 26.43 25.35 6.46
CA TYR A 1055 27.82 24.94 6.31
C TYR A 1055 28.61 25.86 5.37
N TYR A 1056 28.08 26.15 4.17
CA TYR A 1056 28.76 26.98 3.16
C TYR A 1056 28.46 28.47 3.31
N GLY A 1057 27.32 28.83 3.92
CA GLY A 1057 26.80 30.20 3.90
C GLY A 1057 26.38 30.65 2.50
N THR A 1058 25.76 31.82 2.44
CA THR A 1058 25.43 32.47 1.15
C THR A 1058 26.69 32.78 0.35
N ALA A 1059 27.77 33.21 1.01
CA ALA A 1059 29.05 33.51 0.37
C ALA A 1059 29.68 32.28 -0.29
N GLY A 1060 29.70 31.13 0.39
CA GLY A 1060 30.24 29.89 -0.18
C GLY A 1060 29.44 29.42 -1.40
N PHE A 1061 28.10 29.51 -1.37
CA PHE A 1061 27.29 29.24 -2.57
C PHE A 1061 27.56 30.25 -3.70
N SER A 1062 27.73 31.53 -3.38
CA SER A 1062 28.10 32.55 -4.36
C SER A 1062 29.43 32.23 -5.05
N GLU A 1063 30.46 31.85 -4.28
CA GLU A 1063 31.76 31.45 -4.82
C GLU A 1063 31.69 30.17 -5.66
N MET A 1064 30.88 29.19 -5.23
CA MET A 1064 30.64 27.97 -6.01
C MET A 1064 30.06 28.29 -7.39
N LEU A 1065 29.09 29.21 -7.46
CA LEU A 1065 28.51 29.67 -8.71
C LEU A 1065 29.54 30.41 -9.56
N ASP A 1066 30.29 31.37 -8.99
CA ASP A 1066 31.32 32.10 -9.74
C ASP A 1066 32.38 31.16 -10.33
N ARG A 1067 32.82 30.14 -9.57
CA ARG A 1067 33.75 29.12 -10.09
C ARG A 1067 33.12 28.29 -11.21
N ALA A 1068 31.88 27.85 -11.05
CA ALA A 1068 31.18 27.07 -12.08
C ALA A 1068 31.05 27.85 -13.39
N PHE A 1069 30.60 29.11 -13.32
CA PHE A 1069 30.48 29.99 -14.47
C PHE A 1069 31.86 30.29 -15.09
N SER A 1070 32.89 30.55 -14.27
CA SER A 1070 34.25 30.75 -14.78
C SER A 1070 34.79 29.52 -15.51
N THR A 1071 34.54 28.32 -15.01
CA THR A 1071 34.95 27.08 -15.68
C THR A 1071 34.15 26.83 -16.96
N ALA A 1072 32.84 27.16 -16.98
CA ALA A 1072 32.02 27.05 -18.18
C ALA A 1072 32.42 28.05 -19.27
N ASP A 1073 32.71 29.29 -18.90
CA ASP A 1073 33.28 30.29 -19.81
C ASP A 1073 34.66 29.85 -20.34
N TYR A 1074 35.49 29.25 -19.49
CA TYR A 1074 36.77 28.71 -19.90
C TYR A 1074 36.64 27.55 -20.89
N LEU A 1075 35.68 26.63 -20.67
CA LEU A 1075 35.37 25.57 -21.64
C LEU A 1075 34.90 26.17 -22.97
N LEU A 1076 34.05 27.20 -22.95
CA LEU A 1076 33.60 27.88 -24.15
C LEU A 1076 34.79 28.50 -24.91
N ASP A 1077 35.75 29.11 -24.21
CA ASP A 1077 36.98 29.64 -24.80
C ASP A 1077 37.83 28.56 -25.45
N LEU A 1078 38.05 27.43 -24.76
CA LEU A 1078 38.79 26.30 -25.29
C LEU A 1078 38.14 25.74 -26.57
N LEU A 1079 36.81 25.58 -26.55
CA LEU A 1079 36.04 25.11 -27.69
C LEU A 1079 36.10 26.10 -28.86
N SER A 1080 36.02 27.41 -28.59
CA SER A 1080 36.09 28.45 -29.61
C SER A 1080 37.44 28.50 -30.35
N ALA A 1081 38.51 28.06 -29.69
CA ALA A 1081 39.86 28.03 -30.25
C ALA A 1081 40.11 26.78 -31.12
N SER A 1082 39.25 25.75 -31.06
CA SER A 1082 39.40 24.56 -31.88
C SER A 1082 38.89 24.78 -33.31
N SER A 1083 39.67 24.33 -34.29
CA SER A 1083 39.25 24.32 -35.69
C SER A 1083 38.20 23.26 -36.02
N ASN A 1084 37.87 22.35 -35.11
CA ASN A 1084 36.91 21.26 -35.33
C ASN A 1084 35.58 21.46 -34.57
N ILE A 1085 35.32 22.66 -34.03
CA ILE A 1085 34.14 22.93 -33.23
C ILE A 1085 33.30 24.03 -33.87
N VAL A 1086 31.98 23.84 -33.88
CA VAL A 1086 31.00 24.88 -34.24
C VAL A 1086 30.16 25.18 -33.01
N LEU A 1087 30.32 26.37 -32.44
CA LEU A 1087 29.64 26.77 -31.21
C LEU A 1087 28.15 27.06 -31.46
N VAL A 1088 27.32 26.54 -30.55
CA VAL A 1088 25.90 26.92 -30.43
C VAL A 1088 25.73 27.98 -29.33
N SER A 1089 26.41 27.78 -28.20
CA SER A 1089 26.47 28.74 -27.11
C SER A 1089 27.24 30.01 -27.51
N LYS A 1090 26.76 31.18 -27.07
CA LYS A 1090 27.37 32.49 -27.32
C LYS A 1090 27.85 33.12 -26.01
N LYS A 1091 28.83 34.03 -26.10
CA LYS A 1091 29.27 34.87 -24.97
C LYS A 1091 28.36 36.10 -24.79
N PRO A 1092 28.09 36.54 -23.54
CA PRO A 1092 28.38 35.83 -22.29
C PRO A 1092 27.49 34.59 -22.15
N LEU A 1093 28.01 33.53 -21.52
CA LEU A 1093 27.25 32.30 -21.36
C LEU A 1093 26.03 32.55 -20.46
N PRO A 1094 24.83 32.09 -20.84
CA PRO A 1094 23.64 32.39 -20.07
C PRO A 1094 23.59 31.59 -18.76
N CYS A 1095 24.11 30.36 -18.76
CA CYS A 1095 24.05 29.41 -17.65
C CYS A 1095 25.25 28.43 -17.68
N LEU A 1096 25.22 27.30 -16.96
CA LEU A 1096 26.39 26.40 -16.82
C LEU A 1096 26.56 25.36 -17.93
N GLN A 1097 25.63 25.26 -18.87
CA GLN A 1097 25.76 24.37 -20.02
C GLN A 1097 26.45 25.06 -21.21
N VAL A 1098 27.31 24.32 -21.89
CA VAL A 1098 27.99 24.74 -23.13
C VAL A 1098 27.59 23.81 -24.26
N CYS A 1099 27.02 24.39 -25.31
CA CYS A 1099 26.44 23.68 -26.45
C CYS A 1099 27.28 23.90 -27.71
N PHE A 1100 27.61 22.83 -28.42
CA PHE A 1100 28.44 22.89 -29.63
C PHE A 1100 28.32 21.62 -30.47
N TYR A 1101 28.64 21.72 -31.75
CA TYR A 1101 28.86 20.59 -32.63
C TYR A 1101 30.36 20.30 -32.76
N TRP A 1102 30.71 19.03 -32.91
CA TRP A 1102 32.01 18.65 -33.45
C TRP A 1102 31.88 18.45 -34.96
N ALA A 1103 32.73 19.14 -35.72
CA ALA A 1103 32.70 19.17 -37.18
C ALA A 1103 34.13 19.36 -37.71
N LYS A 1104 34.63 18.40 -38.50
CA LYS A 1104 36.00 18.46 -39.03
C LYS A 1104 36.24 19.77 -39.80
N ASN A 1105 37.30 20.49 -39.44
CA ASN A 1105 37.63 21.80 -39.99
C ASN A 1105 36.49 22.85 -39.87
N GLY A 1106 35.60 22.69 -38.89
CA GLY A 1106 34.53 23.62 -38.57
C GLY A 1106 33.38 23.60 -39.56
N LYS A 1107 33.28 22.56 -40.40
CA LYS A 1107 32.25 22.42 -41.43
C LYS A 1107 31.26 21.32 -41.08
N LEU A 1108 30.03 21.72 -40.79
CA LEU A 1108 28.92 20.79 -40.63
C LEU A 1108 28.50 20.21 -41.97
N ASP A 1109 27.98 18.99 -41.95
CA ASP A 1109 27.33 18.41 -43.11
C ASP A 1109 25.98 19.10 -43.34
N ALA A 1110 25.56 19.21 -44.60
CA ALA A 1110 24.25 19.77 -44.96
C ALA A 1110 23.09 18.90 -44.45
N ASP A 1111 23.36 17.61 -44.23
CA ASP A 1111 22.42 16.67 -43.64
C ASP A 1111 22.50 16.70 -42.10
N ALA A 1112 21.42 17.16 -41.48
CA ALA A 1112 21.28 17.25 -40.03
C ALA A 1112 21.36 15.87 -39.35
N ASP A 1113 20.87 14.81 -40.00
CA ASP A 1113 20.86 13.46 -39.42
C ASP A 1113 22.28 12.91 -39.33
N THR A 1114 23.12 13.16 -40.33
CA THR A 1114 24.56 12.82 -40.31
C THR A 1114 25.28 13.50 -39.13
N ASN A 1115 25.08 14.80 -38.93
CA ASN A 1115 25.65 15.51 -37.79
C ASN A 1115 25.15 14.92 -36.46
N GLY A 1116 23.85 14.61 -36.39
CA GLY A 1116 23.23 14.05 -35.19
C GLY A 1116 23.71 12.63 -34.84
N ALA A 1117 23.87 11.78 -35.84
CA ALA A 1117 24.39 10.42 -35.69
C ALA A 1117 25.86 10.44 -35.22
N ARG A 1118 26.67 11.36 -35.77
CA ARG A 1118 28.05 11.58 -35.36
C ARG A 1118 28.15 11.98 -33.88
N THR A 1119 27.41 13.00 -33.46
CA THR A 1119 27.40 13.45 -32.06
C THR A 1119 26.99 12.30 -31.11
N ALA A 1120 25.95 11.54 -31.44
CA ALA A 1120 25.48 10.44 -30.62
C ALA A 1120 26.52 9.30 -30.50
N GLU A 1121 27.19 8.95 -31.60
CA GLU A 1121 28.24 7.94 -31.60
C GLU A 1121 29.48 8.40 -30.81
N MET A 1122 29.86 9.67 -30.96
CA MET A 1122 30.97 10.25 -30.19
C MET A 1122 30.65 10.24 -28.68
N ALA A 1123 29.45 10.68 -28.27
CA ALA A 1123 29.01 10.62 -26.88
C ALA A 1123 29.09 9.20 -26.30
N ARG A 1124 28.68 8.19 -27.08
CA ARG A 1124 28.78 6.78 -26.69
C ARG A 1124 30.23 6.30 -26.51
N ARG A 1125 31.16 6.75 -27.36
CA ARG A 1125 32.59 6.41 -27.29
C ARG A 1125 33.36 7.15 -26.19
N LEU A 1126 32.81 8.24 -25.67
CA LEU A 1126 33.37 9.01 -24.55
C LEU A 1126 33.16 8.30 -23.19
N VAL A 1127 32.04 7.58 -23.00
CA VAL A 1127 31.74 6.85 -21.75
C VAL A 1127 32.87 5.90 -21.31
N PRO A 1128 33.36 4.96 -22.15
CA PRO A 1128 34.45 4.06 -21.77
C PRO A 1128 35.80 4.77 -21.58
N ARG A 1129 35.91 6.06 -21.95
CA ARG A 1129 37.08 6.91 -21.70
C ARG A 1129 36.95 7.73 -20.42
N GLY A 1130 35.86 7.55 -19.66
CA GLY A 1130 35.63 8.22 -18.39
C GLY A 1130 34.95 9.57 -18.55
N TRP A 1131 34.15 9.75 -19.59
CA TRP A 1131 33.41 10.99 -19.87
C TRP A 1131 31.96 10.68 -20.17
N MET A 1132 31.03 11.25 -19.40
CA MET A 1132 29.60 11.18 -19.69
C MET A 1132 29.10 12.58 -19.99
N VAL A 1133 28.68 12.78 -21.24
CA VAL A 1133 28.21 14.06 -21.81
C VAL A 1133 26.95 13.78 -22.61
N ASP A 1134 25.97 14.68 -22.50
CA ASP A 1134 24.69 14.56 -23.22
C ASP A 1134 24.74 15.21 -24.60
N TYR A 1135 23.68 14.97 -25.36
CA TYR A 1135 23.38 15.73 -26.56
C TYR A 1135 21.91 16.16 -26.60
N ALA A 1136 21.63 17.23 -27.33
CA ALA A 1136 20.29 17.77 -27.51
C ALA A 1136 19.97 17.96 -28.99
N PRO A 1137 18.69 17.89 -29.41
CA PRO A 1137 18.29 18.18 -30.78
C PRO A 1137 18.50 19.67 -31.11
N GLY A 1138 18.85 19.97 -32.36
CA GLY A 1138 18.99 21.31 -32.92
C GLY A 1138 18.73 21.32 -34.43
N GLU A 1139 18.65 22.51 -35.02
CA GLU A 1139 18.31 22.69 -36.44
C GLU A 1139 19.29 21.99 -37.40
N GLN A 1140 20.57 21.90 -37.03
CA GLN A 1140 21.62 21.25 -37.83
C GLN A 1140 21.92 19.83 -37.34
N GLY A 1141 20.98 19.19 -36.64
CA GLY A 1141 21.13 17.88 -36.02
C GLY A 1141 21.43 17.97 -34.52
N LYS A 1142 21.74 16.82 -33.90
CA LYS A 1142 22.06 16.75 -32.46
C LYS A 1142 23.43 17.38 -32.18
N PHE A 1143 23.51 18.23 -31.16
CA PHE A 1143 24.76 18.85 -30.68
C PHE A 1143 25.09 18.40 -29.25
N PHE A 1144 26.37 18.48 -28.87
CA PHE A 1144 26.79 18.22 -27.50
C PHE A 1144 26.27 19.27 -26.55
N ARG A 1145 25.80 18.83 -25.39
CA ARG A 1145 25.45 19.69 -24.25
C ARG A 1145 26.28 19.25 -23.05
N VAL A 1146 27.37 19.97 -22.80
CA VAL A 1146 28.23 19.75 -21.63
C VAL A 1146 27.72 20.60 -20.47
N VAL A 1147 27.38 19.98 -19.34
CA VAL A 1147 26.92 20.68 -18.14
C VAL A 1147 28.05 20.77 -17.13
N VAL A 1148 28.54 21.99 -16.88
CA VAL A 1148 29.59 22.23 -15.87
C VAL A 1148 28.96 22.27 -14.48
N ASN A 1149 29.60 21.61 -13.52
CA ASN A 1149 29.19 21.56 -12.14
C ASN A 1149 30.08 22.46 -11.26
N ALA A 1150 29.59 22.82 -10.06
CA ALA A 1150 30.34 23.68 -9.12
C ALA A 1150 31.71 23.11 -8.70
N GLY A 1151 31.88 21.79 -8.75
CA GLY A 1151 33.13 21.10 -8.47
C GLY A 1151 34.01 20.83 -9.69
N THR A 1152 33.60 21.23 -10.90
CA THR A 1152 34.34 20.93 -12.13
C THR A 1152 35.63 21.77 -12.22
N MET A 1153 36.76 21.09 -12.40
CA MET A 1153 38.08 21.73 -12.51
C MET A 1153 38.38 22.19 -13.95
N ARG A 1154 39.27 23.18 -14.10
CA ARG A 1154 39.74 23.63 -15.43
C ARG A 1154 40.49 22.54 -16.19
N SER A 1155 41.35 21.79 -15.50
CA SER A 1155 42.04 20.62 -16.08
C SER A 1155 41.06 19.56 -16.60
N THR A 1156 39.90 19.40 -15.96
CA THR A 1156 38.84 18.50 -16.42
C THR A 1156 38.31 18.92 -17.79
N VAL A 1157 37.97 20.20 -17.99
CA VAL A 1157 37.42 20.67 -19.27
C VAL A 1157 38.47 20.71 -20.40
N GLU A 1158 39.74 20.92 -20.07
CA GLU A 1158 40.87 20.74 -20.99
C GLU A 1158 40.99 19.29 -21.46
N GLY A 1159 40.89 18.34 -20.51
CA GLY A 1159 40.88 16.91 -20.79
C GLY A 1159 39.70 16.50 -21.66
N LEU A 1160 38.51 17.01 -21.36
CA LEU A 1160 37.31 16.73 -22.14
C LEU A 1160 37.49 17.12 -23.61
N LEU A 1161 38.03 18.31 -23.89
CA LEU A 1161 38.28 18.74 -25.26
C LEU A 1161 39.22 17.78 -26.00
N LYS A 1162 40.32 17.36 -25.36
CA LYS A 1162 41.23 16.36 -25.94
C LYS A 1162 40.50 15.05 -26.28
N ALA A 1163 39.66 14.57 -25.35
CA ALA A 1163 38.90 13.35 -25.54
C ALA A 1163 37.91 13.47 -26.72
N ILE A 1164 37.24 14.62 -26.85
CA ILE A 1164 36.30 14.91 -27.94
C ILE A 1164 37.02 14.94 -29.28
N GLU A 1165 38.18 15.61 -29.38
CA GLU A 1165 38.97 15.68 -30.61
C GLU A 1165 39.46 14.27 -31.03
N GLU A 1166 40.02 13.50 -30.10
CA GLU A 1166 40.46 12.12 -30.36
C GLU A 1166 39.31 11.25 -30.88
N VAL A 1167 38.17 11.25 -30.18
CA VAL A 1167 37.01 10.45 -30.56
C VAL A 1167 36.41 10.92 -31.89
N GLY A 1168 36.37 12.24 -32.14
CA GLY A 1168 35.86 12.79 -33.38
C GLY A 1168 36.67 12.32 -34.59
N HIS A 1169 38.00 12.30 -34.48
CA HIS A 1169 38.87 11.76 -35.52
C HIS A 1169 38.67 10.25 -35.73
N GLU A 1170 38.48 9.47 -34.65
CA GLU A 1170 38.23 8.01 -34.74
C GLU A 1170 36.88 7.67 -35.39
N VAL A 1171 35.84 8.45 -35.11
CA VAL A 1171 34.51 8.25 -35.71
C VAL A 1171 34.57 8.48 -37.22
N LEU A 1172 35.34 9.47 -37.68
CA LEU A 1172 35.54 9.69 -39.12
C LEU A 1172 36.44 8.64 -39.77
N ALA A 1173 37.47 8.15 -39.08
CA ALA A 1173 38.36 7.11 -39.62
C ALA A 1173 37.67 5.75 -39.77
N GLY A 1174 36.69 5.43 -38.92
CA GLY A 1174 35.90 4.21 -39.01
C GLY A 1174 34.75 4.24 -40.03
N GLN A 1175 34.54 5.38 -40.72
CA GLN A 1175 33.58 5.54 -41.81
C GLN A 1175 34.24 5.46 -43.21
N ALA A 1176 35.57 5.33 -43.27
CA ALA A 1176 36.36 5.28 -44.51
C ALA A 1176 36.58 3.86 -45.04
#